data_AF-A0A2W4TCW9-F1
#
_entry.id   AF-A0A2W4TCW9-F1
#
_cell.length_a   1.000
_cell.length_b   1.000
_cell.length_c   1.000
_cell.angle_alpha   90.00
_cell.angle_beta   90.00
_cell.angle_gamma   90.00
#
_symmetry.space_group_name_H-M   'P 1'
#
loop_
_entity.id
_entity.type
_entity.pdbx_description
1 polymer ?
#
loop_
_entity_poly.entity_id
_entity_poly.type
_entity_poly.pdbx_seq_one_letter_code
_entity_poly.pdbx_strand_id
1 'polypeptide(L)'
;MNAITRFDGSPGFKPWLMLALLGTLVAGCGGGGDGGRDPILGGPGGAALAPTVIAVTPLNGATAVAINSPMITATFSEPVRAIGSGSSFTVTCAAPCINPVGTVTLDSAGRIATFNLAAGTGLTPLTQYTATVTGATSIATGLSMASPYVWRFTTGVAPDLTRPRVISTQPATTIPGPTPGVASNTAITATFSEDMAPATISATSFTLTCSAPCVAPIGVVSYSVGSRTAAFAPPAPLALGTTYTARITMAATDIAGNALAGNQAPLPGPSDYVWTFTTAAAVIPPANVSVLSTSPAAGAPNVCPNASISAAFEVPSGTRMDPLSITSSTFTVVGPGAVPVAALTITLDATTGRIATFQPNAALTLGGLYTATIKGGATGVKDLALPANAMLVDYTWSFTVAAAPCAIPPVLGTARTFGVFGGSAGMTNQGLLTIINGDIGTTAVSTAVTGFHDAGPGCIYTETPLNAGLVNGLIYTAPPSPTPLCPTEGTAATLAVAMQARADALVLYNDLVARPPGLDPGAGNLANLVLAPGTYTAAAGSFMIQGGDLTLDAQGDPNATWVFQMATSLTVGGPGAAFPRSIILINGAQPKNVYWQVGSAATINAAGGGTFVGTVIAQAGAAVSTDGNVTPVIVNGRLLSLGASVTLVNTIINVPGP
;
A
#
# COMPACT_ATOMS: atom_id res chain seq x y z
N MET A 1 -32.45 54.79 2.40
CA MET A 1 -33.06 55.21 3.67
C MET A 1 -32.70 54.20 4.73
N ASN A 2 -31.91 54.66 5.72
CA ASN A 2 -31.63 54.15 7.08
C ASN A 2 -31.18 52.67 7.29
N ALA A 3 -30.26 52.29 8.20
CA ALA A 3 -29.13 52.90 8.91
C ALA A 3 -28.43 51.79 9.77
N ILE A 4 -27.10 51.69 9.72
CA ILE A 4 -26.09 51.62 10.83
C ILE A 4 -26.26 50.52 11.94
N THR A 5 -25.29 49.62 12.16
CA THR A 5 -24.10 49.78 13.05
C THR A 5 -22.99 48.74 12.79
N ARG A 6 -21.73 49.17 12.95
CA ARG A 6 -20.44 48.43 12.91
C ARG A 6 -20.17 47.65 14.22
N PHE A 7 -19.29 46.63 14.17
CA PHE A 7 -18.16 46.46 15.10
C PHE A 7 -17.11 45.46 14.55
N ASP A 8 -15.83 45.84 14.64
CA ASP A 8 -14.61 45.11 14.24
C ASP A 8 -14.16 44.02 15.24
N GLY A 9 -13.30 43.09 14.80
CA GLY A 9 -12.24 42.51 15.66
C GLY A 9 -11.95 41.01 15.51
N SER A 10 -10.78 40.67 14.93
CA SER A 10 -10.02 39.42 15.16
C SER A 10 -9.17 39.56 16.44
N PRO A 11 -8.63 38.49 17.09
CA PRO A 11 -7.44 37.71 16.64
C PRO A 11 -7.56 36.18 16.98
N GLY A 12 -6.79 35.21 16.47
CA GLY A 12 -5.33 35.06 16.40
C GLY A 12 -4.82 34.18 17.56
N PHE A 13 -4.60 32.87 17.36
CA PHE A 13 -4.05 31.96 18.38
C PHE A 13 -2.64 31.46 17.97
N LYS A 14 -1.63 31.77 18.79
CA LYS A 14 -0.23 31.34 18.70
C LYS A 14 0.04 30.19 19.69
N PRO A 15 0.92 29.22 19.38
CA PRO A 15 1.45 28.25 20.35
C PRO A 15 2.86 28.65 20.86
N TRP A 16 3.11 28.54 22.17
CA TRP A 16 4.43 28.55 22.84
C TRP A 16 4.39 27.41 23.88
N LEU A 17 5.23 26.37 23.86
CA LEU A 17 6.68 26.20 24.14
C LEU A 17 7.06 26.13 25.64
N MET A 18 7.59 24.98 26.10
CA MET A 18 8.63 24.72 27.14
C MET A 18 9.00 23.20 27.04
N LEU A 19 10.15 22.72 26.53
CA LEU A 19 11.54 22.66 27.06
C LEU A 19 11.63 22.36 28.57
N ALA A 20 12.55 21.57 29.14
CA ALA A 20 13.49 20.49 28.80
C ALA A 20 14.22 20.16 30.13
N LEU A 21 14.63 18.91 30.41
CA LEU A 21 15.87 18.65 31.14
C LEU A 21 16.32 17.19 30.96
N LEU A 22 17.45 17.03 30.28
CA LEU A 22 18.26 15.81 30.21
C LEU A 22 19.58 16.15 30.91
N GLY A 23 19.96 15.37 31.92
CA GLY A 23 21.26 15.47 32.59
C GLY A 23 22.05 14.19 32.37
N THR A 24 23.18 14.31 31.68
CA THR A 24 24.21 13.27 31.49
C THR A 24 25.12 13.18 32.73
N LEU A 25 25.68 11.99 33.01
CA LEU A 25 27.03 11.92 33.59
C LEU A 25 27.75 10.62 33.22
N VAL A 26 29.04 10.82 33.01
CA VAL A 26 30.04 10.01 32.32
C VAL A 26 30.77 9.07 33.29
N ALA A 27 31.35 8.00 32.74
CA ALA A 27 32.24 7.07 33.41
C ALA A 27 33.48 7.74 34.06
N GLY A 28 33.88 7.24 35.23
CA GLY A 28 35.15 7.53 35.89
C GLY A 28 35.75 6.24 36.46
N CYS A 29 36.99 5.96 36.08
CA CYS A 29 37.80 4.78 36.39
C CYS A 29 38.43 4.85 37.81
N GLY A 30 38.83 3.71 38.39
CA GLY A 30 39.88 3.66 39.43
C GLY A 30 39.65 2.64 40.54
N GLY A 31 40.42 1.55 40.54
CA GLY A 31 40.42 0.52 41.59
C GLY A 31 41.31 0.83 42.79
N GLY A 32 41.24 -0.05 43.79
CA GLY A 32 42.13 -0.10 44.97
C GLY A 32 41.44 -0.80 46.13
N GLY A 33 42.00 -1.94 46.57
CA GLY A 33 41.44 -2.78 47.64
C GLY A 33 41.57 -2.17 49.04
N ASP A 34 40.80 -2.73 49.97
CA ASP A 34 41.27 -3.28 51.25
C ASP A 34 40.05 -3.75 52.07
N GLY A 35 40.21 -4.88 52.78
CA GLY A 35 39.11 -5.61 53.42
C GLY A 35 38.61 -5.01 54.73
N GLY A 36 37.42 -5.47 55.16
CA GLY A 36 37.03 -5.39 56.57
C GLY A 36 35.56 -5.09 56.85
N ARG A 37 34.78 -6.17 56.96
CA ARG A 37 33.58 -6.39 57.80
C ARG A 37 32.32 -5.53 57.55
N ASP A 38 31.23 -6.25 57.28
CA ASP A 38 29.84 -5.81 57.23
C ASP A 38 29.45 -4.81 58.33
N PRO A 39 28.68 -3.79 57.95
CA PRO A 39 27.53 -3.37 58.72
C PRO A 39 26.24 -3.59 57.91
N ILE A 40 25.31 -4.34 58.51
CA ILE A 40 23.88 -4.41 58.21
C ILE A 40 23.36 -3.12 57.59
N LEU A 41 23.14 -3.09 56.26
CA LEU A 41 22.19 -2.21 55.55
C LEU A 41 21.84 -2.88 54.21
N GLY A 42 20.53 -2.99 53.93
CA GLY A 42 19.99 -3.68 52.76
C GLY A 42 20.54 -3.16 51.43
N GLY A 43 20.74 -4.09 50.49
CA GLY A 43 21.08 -3.77 49.10
C GLY A 43 20.02 -2.88 48.45
N PRO A 44 20.29 -2.29 47.26
CA PRO A 44 19.34 -1.43 46.59
C PRO A 44 18.18 -2.28 46.10
N GLY A 45 17.22 -2.52 46.99
CA GLY A 45 15.89 -2.98 46.65
C GLY A 45 15.27 -1.86 45.82
N GLY A 46 15.34 -2.01 44.49
CA GLY A 46 14.43 -1.27 43.63
C GLY A 46 13.04 -1.45 44.20
N ALA A 47 12.37 -0.35 44.53
CA ALA A 47 11.07 -0.38 45.18
C ALA A 47 10.18 -1.37 44.42
N ALA A 48 9.66 -2.39 45.12
CA ALA A 48 8.76 -3.35 44.53
C ALA A 48 7.59 -2.59 43.89
N LEU A 49 7.47 -2.70 42.57
CA LEU A 49 6.42 -2.01 41.84
C LEU A 49 5.13 -2.83 41.93
N ALA A 50 4.01 -2.12 42.07
CA ALA A 50 2.68 -2.72 41.96
C ALA A 50 2.34 -2.90 40.47
N PRO A 51 1.48 -3.88 40.12
CA PRO A 51 1.09 -4.10 38.74
C PRO A 51 0.28 -2.90 38.23
N THR A 52 0.55 -2.47 37.00
CA THR A 52 -0.20 -1.43 36.30
C THR A 52 -0.78 -1.96 34.99
N VAL A 53 -1.86 -1.36 34.49
CA VAL A 53 -2.40 -1.69 33.17
C VAL A 53 -1.64 -0.89 32.12
N ILE A 54 -1.01 -1.59 31.17
CA ILE A 54 -0.17 -1.01 30.11
C ILE A 54 -0.87 -0.97 28.75
N ALA A 55 -1.94 -1.75 28.57
CA ALA A 55 -2.75 -1.74 27.36
C ALA A 55 -4.18 -2.22 27.65
N VAL A 56 -5.16 -1.73 26.88
CA VAL A 56 -6.56 -2.17 26.93
C VAL A 56 -7.14 -2.32 25.54
N THR A 57 -8.08 -3.26 25.40
CA THR A 57 -8.92 -3.43 24.20
C THR A 57 -10.38 -3.50 24.67
N PRO A 58 -11.31 -2.73 24.07
CA PRO A 58 -11.08 -1.64 23.14
C PRO A 58 -10.21 -0.53 23.74
N LEU A 59 -9.51 0.24 22.89
CA LEU A 59 -8.68 1.36 23.33
C LEU A 59 -9.54 2.38 24.10
N ASN A 60 -8.96 3.06 25.09
CA ASN A 60 -9.68 4.11 25.81
C ASN A 60 -10.13 5.22 24.86
N GLY A 61 -11.44 5.50 24.84
CA GLY A 61 -12.08 6.44 23.93
C GLY A 61 -12.43 5.87 22.55
N ALA A 62 -12.24 4.57 22.29
CA ALA A 62 -12.59 3.96 21.01
C ALA A 62 -14.08 4.18 20.67
N THR A 63 -14.36 4.49 19.40
CA THR A 63 -15.71 4.60 18.84
C THR A 63 -15.93 3.49 17.81
N ALA A 64 -17.19 3.24 17.45
CA ALA A 64 -17.58 2.22 16.48
C ALA A 64 -17.11 0.80 16.82
N VAL A 65 -16.98 0.47 18.11
CA VAL A 65 -16.68 -0.90 18.55
C VAL A 65 -17.82 -1.83 18.14
N ALA A 66 -17.51 -2.94 17.47
CA ALA A 66 -18.53 -3.85 16.99
C ALA A 66 -19.33 -4.47 18.14
N ILE A 67 -20.65 -4.58 17.95
CA ILE A 67 -21.57 -5.03 19.01
C ILE A 67 -21.41 -6.50 19.40
N ASN A 68 -20.77 -7.30 18.55
CA ASN A 68 -20.43 -8.70 18.77
C ASN A 68 -18.94 -8.92 19.12
N SER A 69 -18.15 -7.88 19.39
CA SER A 69 -16.80 -8.05 19.92
C SER A 69 -16.85 -8.63 21.35
N PRO A 70 -16.46 -9.89 21.59
CA PRO A 70 -16.61 -10.57 22.87
C PRO A 70 -15.43 -10.35 23.82
N MET A 71 -14.36 -9.66 23.39
CA MET A 71 -13.15 -9.49 24.19
C MET A 71 -12.96 -8.02 24.62
N ILE A 72 -13.12 -7.80 25.92
CA ILE A 72 -12.70 -6.58 26.60
C ILE A 72 -11.50 -6.98 27.47
N THR A 73 -10.29 -6.49 27.15
CA THR A 73 -9.05 -6.95 27.76
C THR A 73 -8.28 -5.84 28.47
N ALA A 74 -7.54 -6.22 29.51
CA ALA A 74 -6.53 -5.40 30.16
C ALA A 74 -5.21 -6.18 30.28
N THR A 75 -4.12 -5.58 29.80
CA THR A 75 -2.77 -6.14 29.87
C THR A 75 -2.00 -5.48 31.02
N PHE A 76 -1.41 -6.28 31.90
CA PHE A 76 -0.64 -5.83 33.05
C PHE A 76 0.86 -5.71 32.74
N SER A 77 1.53 -4.82 33.46
CA SER A 77 2.99 -4.62 33.42
C SER A 77 3.79 -5.85 33.87
N GLU A 78 3.16 -6.76 34.60
CA GLU A 78 3.76 -7.97 35.16
C GLU A 78 2.70 -9.06 35.38
N PRO A 79 3.09 -10.33 35.61
CA PRO A 79 2.14 -11.40 35.93
C PRO A 79 1.39 -11.14 37.24
N VAL A 80 0.06 -11.24 37.19
CA VAL A 80 -0.85 -11.06 38.33
C VAL A 80 -1.53 -12.38 38.72
N ARG A 81 -1.92 -12.49 39.98
CA ARG A 81 -2.78 -13.57 40.48
C ARG A 81 -4.14 -13.51 39.78
N ALA A 82 -4.86 -14.63 39.80
CA ALA A 82 -6.18 -14.74 39.20
C ALA A 82 -7.10 -13.58 39.65
N ILE A 83 -7.69 -12.90 38.66
CA ILE A 83 -8.68 -11.85 38.88
C ILE A 83 -10.05 -12.52 38.92
N GLY A 84 -10.75 -12.43 40.05
CA GLY A 84 -12.04 -13.08 40.23
C GLY A 84 -13.14 -12.49 39.33
N SER A 85 -14.13 -13.31 38.95
CA SER A 85 -15.35 -12.81 38.31
C SER A 85 -16.21 -12.04 39.33
N GLY A 86 -16.81 -10.93 38.90
CA GLY A 86 -17.72 -10.11 39.70
C GLY A 86 -17.01 -9.20 40.69
N SER A 87 -16.97 -7.89 40.39
CA SER A 87 -16.34 -6.75 41.09
C SER A 87 -14.90 -6.38 40.71
N SER A 88 -14.04 -7.35 40.35
CA SER A 88 -12.63 -7.08 40.01
C SER A 88 -12.39 -6.69 38.55
N PHE A 89 -13.23 -7.17 37.62
CA PHE A 89 -13.28 -6.68 36.24
C PHE A 89 -14.74 -6.55 35.84
N THR A 90 -15.21 -5.32 35.64
CA THR A 90 -16.60 -5.02 35.30
C THR A 90 -16.68 -4.21 34.01
N VAL A 91 -17.81 -4.36 33.31
CA VAL A 91 -18.19 -3.57 32.15
C VAL A 91 -19.58 -3.02 32.44
N THR A 92 -19.73 -1.70 32.43
CA THR A 92 -20.98 -1.04 32.80
C THR A 92 -21.39 -0.01 31.76
N CYS A 93 -22.68 0.32 31.71
CA CYS A 93 -23.25 1.36 30.87
C CYS A 93 -24.31 2.13 31.65
N ALA A 94 -24.61 3.36 31.20
CA ALA A 94 -25.69 4.14 31.79
C ALA A 94 -27.06 3.66 31.28
N ALA A 95 -28.08 3.75 32.13
CA ALA A 95 -29.47 3.48 31.74
C ALA A 95 -29.84 4.33 30.49
N PRO A 96 -30.60 3.77 29.51
CA PRO A 96 -31.40 2.54 29.58
C PRO A 96 -30.64 1.23 29.29
N CYS A 97 -29.33 1.26 29.07
CA CYS A 97 -28.54 0.06 28.82
C CYS A 97 -28.44 -0.82 30.08
N ILE A 98 -28.45 -2.14 29.87
CA ILE A 98 -28.23 -3.15 30.91
C ILE A 98 -26.74 -3.53 30.90
N ASN A 99 -26.11 -3.54 32.08
CA ASN A 99 -24.71 -3.91 32.22
C ASN A 99 -24.44 -5.32 31.64
N PRO A 100 -23.45 -5.49 30.76
CA PRO A 100 -23.10 -6.79 30.21
C PRO A 100 -22.64 -7.75 31.30
N VAL A 101 -23.06 -9.01 31.18
CA VAL A 101 -22.63 -10.10 32.07
C VAL A 101 -21.64 -11.00 31.34
N GLY A 102 -20.69 -11.55 32.09
CA GLY A 102 -19.58 -12.29 31.51
C GLY A 102 -18.71 -12.99 32.54
N THR A 103 -17.70 -13.69 32.05
CA THR A 103 -16.67 -14.34 32.88
C THR A 103 -15.31 -13.73 32.60
N VAL A 104 -14.42 -13.75 33.59
CA VAL A 104 -13.06 -13.22 33.45
C VAL A 104 -12.10 -14.39 33.32
N THR A 105 -11.28 -14.39 32.28
CA THR A 105 -10.18 -15.34 32.11
C THR A 105 -8.84 -14.59 32.16
N LEU A 106 -7.80 -15.25 32.65
CA LEU A 106 -6.43 -14.76 32.63
C LEU A 106 -5.61 -15.69 31.72
N ASP A 107 -4.76 -15.12 30.88
CA ASP A 107 -3.87 -15.90 29.99
C ASP A 107 -2.84 -16.73 30.79
N SER A 108 -2.18 -17.68 30.11
CA SER A 108 -1.21 -18.60 30.75
C SER A 108 0.03 -17.89 31.29
N ALA A 109 0.36 -16.71 30.78
CA ALA A 109 1.43 -15.86 31.27
C ALA A 109 1.01 -15.00 32.49
N GLY A 110 -0.27 -14.98 32.84
CA GLY A 110 -0.81 -14.21 33.95
C GLY A 110 -0.85 -12.70 33.70
N ARG A 111 -0.76 -12.22 32.46
CA ARG A 111 -0.62 -10.80 32.11
C ARG A 111 -1.82 -10.20 31.41
N ILE A 112 -2.68 -10.99 30.78
CA ILE A 112 -3.83 -10.50 30.01
C ILE A 112 -5.10 -11.02 30.65
N ALA A 113 -5.86 -10.12 31.27
CA ALA A 113 -7.22 -10.42 31.71
C ALA A 113 -8.21 -10.11 30.59
N THR A 114 -9.14 -11.01 30.35
CA THR A 114 -10.19 -10.90 29.34
C THR A 114 -11.55 -11.04 30.02
N PHE A 115 -12.41 -10.04 29.87
CA PHE A 115 -13.83 -10.14 30.17
C PHE A 115 -14.54 -10.71 28.94
N ASN A 116 -14.98 -11.95 29.04
CA ASN A 116 -15.71 -12.68 28.01
C ASN A 116 -17.21 -12.46 28.21
N LEU A 117 -17.89 -11.85 27.25
CA LEU A 117 -19.34 -11.70 27.25
C LEU A 117 -20.02 -13.09 27.31
N ALA A 118 -21.13 -13.19 28.04
CA ALA A 118 -21.90 -14.42 28.09
C ALA A 118 -22.45 -14.78 26.69
N ALA A 119 -22.47 -16.07 26.35
CA ALA A 119 -22.97 -16.53 25.05
C ALA A 119 -24.40 -16.04 24.80
N GLY A 120 -24.65 -15.49 23.61
CA GLY A 120 -25.95 -14.91 23.24
C GLY A 120 -26.23 -13.52 23.79
N THR A 121 -25.30 -12.92 24.54
CA THR A 121 -25.36 -11.51 24.95
C THR A 121 -24.43 -10.67 24.08
N GLY A 122 -24.92 -9.53 23.59
CA GLY A 122 -24.15 -8.58 22.80
C GLY A 122 -24.16 -7.20 23.46
N LEU A 123 -23.24 -6.35 23.03
CA LEU A 123 -23.26 -4.95 23.43
C LEU A 123 -24.40 -4.22 22.70
N THR A 124 -25.05 -3.28 23.38
CA THR A 124 -26.10 -2.46 22.78
C THR A 124 -25.49 -1.50 21.75
N PRO A 125 -26.11 -1.26 20.58
CA PRO A 125 -25.61 -0.30 19.59
C PRO A 125 -25.50 1.12 20.14
N LEU A 126 -24.56 1.91 19.60
CA LEU A 126 -24.37 3.34 19.93
C LEU A 126 -24.29 3.65 21.44
N THR A 127 -23.78 2.69 22.22
CA THR A 127 -23.79 2.73 23.68
C THR A 127 -22.37 2.89 24.20
N GLN A 128 -22.18 3.83 25.11
CA GLN A 128 -20.92 4.00 25.82
C GLN A 128 -20.84 3.01 26.99
N TYR A 129 -19.78 2.22 26.99
CA TYR A 129 -19.41 1.32 28.07
C TYR A 129 -18.21 1.87 28.83
N THR A 130 -18.19 1.61 30.14
CA THR A 130 -17.08 1.86 31.05
C THR A 130 -16.58 0.51 31.57
N ALA A 131 -15.36 0.16 31.20
CA ALA A 131 -14.69 -1.02 31.73
C ALA A 131 -13.77 -0.63 32.88
N THR A 132 -13.79 -1.43 33.94
CA THR A 132 -13.04 -1.17 35.17
C THR A 132 -12.35 -2.44 35.63
N VAL A 133 -11.04 -2.35 35.88
CA VAL A 133 -10.24 -3.41 36.51
C VAL A 133 -9.75 -2.94 37.87
N THR A 134 -9.93 -3.75 38.90
CA THR A 134 -9.55 -3.48 40.29
C THR A 134 -8.91 -4.71 40.94
N GLY A 135 -8.07 -4.48 41.96
CA GLY A 135 -7.58 -5.56 42.84
C GLY A 135 -6.57 -6.55 42.24
N ALA A 136 -6.07 -6.31 41.02
CA ALA A 136 -5.01 -7.13 40.43
C ALA A 136 -3.76 -7.13 41.34
N THR A 137 -3.23 -8.30 41.67
CA THR A 137 -2.13 -8.46 42.65
C THR A 137 -0.96 -9.16 42.01
N SER A 138 0.24 -8.60 42.10
CA SER A 138 1.46 -9.18 41.53
C SER A 138 1.73 -10.58 42.09
N ILE A 139 2.12 -11.52 41.22
CA ILE A 139 2.61 -12.83 41.65
C ILE A 139 3.99 -12.69 42.32
N ALA A 140 4.84 -11.79 41.81
CA ALA A 140 6.23 -11.64 42.24
C ALA A 140 6.36 -10.91 43.58
N THR A 141 5.60 -9.82 43.76
CA THR A 141 5.76 -8.93 44.92
C THR A 141 4.61 -9.04 45.93
N GLY A 142 3.46 -9.60 45.52
CA GLY A 142 2.24 -9.63 46.34
C GLY A 142 1.55 -8.27 46.48
N LEU A 143 2.05 -7.21 45.84
CA LEU A 143 1.44 -5.89 45.86
C LEU A 143 0.20 -5.83 44.97
N SER A 144 -0.88 -5.22 45.47
CA SER A 144 -2.07 -4.91 44.68
C SER A 144 -1.87 -3.61 43.88
N MET A 145 -2.49 -3.54 42.71
CA MET A 145 -2.56 -2.31 41.92
C MET A 145 -3.10 -1.15 42.79
N ALA A 146 -2.43 0.00 42.73
CA ALA A 146 -2.67 1.12 43.64
C ALA A 146 -4.06 1.77 43.49
N SER A 147 -4.64 1.73 42.29
CA SER A 147 -5.96 2.30 42.00
C SER A 147 -6.66 1.53 40.89
N PRO A 148 -8.00 1.48 40.87
CA PRO A 148 -8.77 1.01 39.73
C PRO A 148 -8.28 1.61 38.40
N TYR A 149 -8.13 0.77 37.38
CA TYR A 149 -7.94 1.26 36.02
C TYR A 149 -9.30 1.30 35.32
N VAL A 150 -9.68 2.47 34.80
CA VAL A 150 -10.98 2.73 34.19
C VAL A 150 -10.77 3.25 32.78
N TRP A 151 -11.47 2.66 31.80
CA TRP A 151 -11.48 3.14 30.42
C TRP A 151 -12.89 3.06 29.84
N ARG A 152 -13.10 3.82 28.77
CA ARG A 152 -14.40 3.90 28.09
C ARG A 152 -14.27 3.55 26.62
N PHE A 153 -15.34 3.04 26.05
CA PHE A 153 -15.49 2.85 24.61
C PHE A 153 -16.96 2.96 24.20
N THR A 154 -17.22 3.25 22.93
CA THR A 154 -18.57 3.42 22.37
C THR A 154 -18.78 2.44 21.23
N THR A 155 -19.87 1.68 21.28
CA THR A 155 -20.23 0.73 20.24
C THR A 155 -20.74 1.40 18.96
N GLY A 156 -20.58 0.71 17.83
CA GLY A 156 -21.15 1.09 16.54
C GLY A 156 -22.62 0.68 16.38
N VAL A 157 -23.12 0.75 15.14
CA VAL A 157 -24.50 0.39 14.77
C VAL A 157 -24.67 -1.06 14.29
N ALA A 158 -23.59 -1.73 13.92
CA ALA A 158 -23.62 -3.02 13.25
C ALA A 158 -22.67 -4.03 13.92
N PRO A 159 -22.99 -5.35 13.86
CA PRO A 159 -22.03 -6.39 14.18
C PRO A 159 -20.93 -6.43 13.12
N ASP A 160 -19.74 -6.86 13.52
CA ASP A 160 -18.67 -7.20 12.59
C ASP A 160 -18.97 -8.55 11.95
N LEU A 161 -19.15 -8.53 10.63
CA LEU A 161 -19.39 -9.69 9.78
C LEU A 161 -18.24 -9.93 8.81
N THR A 162 -17.16 -9.16 8.94
CA THR A 162 -15.98 -9.28 8.10
C THR A 162 -15.23 -10.53 8.52
N ARG A 163 -14.90 -11.42 7.57
CA ARG A 163 -14.12 -12.60 7.90
C ARG A 163 -12.63 -12.29 7.87
N PRO A 164 -11.84 -12.86 8.79
CA PRO A 164 -10.39 -12.73 8.73
C PRO A 164 -9.86 -13.47 7.50
N ARG A 165 -8.79 -12.92 6.92
CA ARG A 165 -8.06 -13.46 5.77
C ARG A 165 -6.60 -13.60 6.13
N VAL A 166 -5.92 -14.60 5.58
CA VAL A 166 -4.45 -14.65 5.63
C VAL A 166 -3.91 -13.70 4.57
N ILE A 167 -3.19 -12.67 5.00
CA ILE A 167 -2.57 -11.66 4.13
C ILE A 167 -1.18 -12.06 3.66
N SER A 168 -0.47 -12.90 4.44
CA SER A 168 0.84 -13.44 4.07
C SER A 168 1.17 -14.72 4.85
N THR A 169 2.02 -15.56 4.26
CA THR A 169 2.59 -16.75 4.91
C THR A 169 4.11 -16.77 4.81
N GLN A 170 4.73 -17.50 5.75
CA GLN A 170 6.09 -18.00 5.62
C GLN A 170 6.04 -19.54 5.72
N PRO A 171 6.60 -20.30 4.77
CA PRO A 171 7.05 -19.84 3.45
C PRO A 171 5.95 -19.13 2.67
N ALA A 172 6.34 -18.16 1.84
CA ALA A 172 5.43 -17.46 0.95
C ALA A 172 4.78 -18.46 -0.02
N THR A 173 3.51 -18.27 -0.35
CA THR A 173 2.83 -19.12 -1.34
C THR A 173 3.28 -18.78 -2.76
N THR A 174 3.48 -19.80 -3.60
CA THR A 174 3.65 -19.64 -5.06
C THR A 174 2.41 -20.19 -5.76
N ILE A 175 2.03 -19.62 -6.91
CA ILE A 175 0.91 -20.10 -7.72
C ILE A 175 1.43 -20.41 -9.13
N PRO A 176 1.34 -21.66 -9.59
CA PRO A 176 0.97 -22.85 -8.82
C PRO A 176 2.03 -23.21 -7.75
N GLY A 177 1.60 -23.77 -6.63
CA GLY A 177 2.49 -24.33 -5.60
C GLY A 177 3.01 -25.72 -5.96
N PRO A 178 3.94 -26.32 -5.19
CA PRO A 178 4.50 -25.84 -3.93
C PRO A 178 5.65 -24.85 -4.11
N THR A 179 5.93 -24.06 -3.09
CA THR A 179 7.11 -23.17 -3.05
C THR A 179 8.39 -23.99 -2.90
N PRO A 180 9.32 -23.96 -3.88
CA PRO A 180 10.49 -24.83 -3.88
C PRO A 180 11.64 -24.25 -3.04
N GLY A 181 12.60 -25.12 -2.67
CA GLY A 181 13.89 -24.70 -2.13
C GLY A 181 13.84 -24.08 -0.74
N VAL A 182 12.80 -24.36 0.04
CA VAL A 182 12.63 -23.80 1.38
C VAL A 182 13.67 -24.41 2.34
N ALA A 183 14.27 -23.59 3.20
CA ALA A 183 15.19 -24.11 4.22
C ALA A 183 14.48 -25.09 5.17
N SER A 184 15.16 -26.18 5.56
CA SER A 184 14.61 -27.20 6.48
C SER A 184 14.28 -26.64 7.87
N ASN A 185 14.85 -25.50 8.23
CA ASN A 185 14.62 -24.79 9.48
C ASN A 185 13.79 -23.50 9.30
N THR A 186 13.02 -23.39 8.20
CA THR A 186 12.15 -22.24 7.98
C THR A 186 11.18 -22.03 9.14
N ALA A 187 10.90 -20.77 9.48
CA ALA A 187 9.69 -20.45 10.22
C ALA A 187 8.44 -20.85 9.41
N ILE A 188 7.35 -21.24 10.11
CA ILE A 188 6.05 -21.54 9.50
C ILE A 188 5.02 -20.61 10.14
N THR A 189 4.63 -19.56 9.43
CA THR A 189 3.77 -18.49 9.97
C THR A 189 2.70 -18.04 9.00
N ALA A 190 1.65 -17.43 9.53
CA ALA A 190 0.60 -16.76 8.77
C ALA A 190 0.16 -15.47 9.48
N THR A 191 0.04 -14.39 8.73
CA THR A 191 -0.44 -13.09 9.23
C THR A 191 -1.87 -12.85 8.75
N PHE A 192 -2.74 -12.35 9.62
CA PHE A 192 -4.16 -12.13 9.33
C PHE A 192 -4.50 -10.67 9.06
N SER A 193 -5.62 -10.43 8.37
CA SER A 193 -6.16 -9.09 8.05
C SER A 193 -6.65 -8.33 9.29
N GLU A 194 -6.97 -9.05 10.35
CA GLU A 194 -7.57 -8.55 11.59
C GLU A 194 -7.16 -9.44 12.77
N ASP A 195 -7.54 -9.03 13.98
CA ASP A 195 -7.17 -9.77 15.19
C ASP A 195 -7.97 -11.07 15.30
N MET A 196 -7.26 -12.19 15.41
CA MET A 196 -7.85 -13.51 15.66
C MET A 196 -8.19 -13.71 17.13
N ALA A 197 -9.23 -14.50 17.43
CA ALA A 197 -9.51 -14.99 18.77
C ALA A 197 -8.41 -16.00 19.17
N PRO A 198 -7.53 -15.69 20.16
CA PRO A 198 -6.31 -16.47 20.39
C PRO A 198 -6.57 -17.95 20.72
N ALA A 199 -7.66 -18.24 21.44
CA ALA A 199 -8.04 -19.61 21.80
C ALA A 199 -8.41 -20.49 20.59
N THR A 200 -8.76 -19.88 19.45
CA THR A 200 -9.11 -20.60 18.22
C THR A 200 -7.89 -20.91 17.35
N ILE A 201 -6.71 -20.36 17.68
CA ILE A 201 -5.43 -20.67 17.02
C ILE A 201 -4.65 -21.65 17.91
N SER A 202 -4.70 -22.94 17.56
CA SER A 202 -4.10 -24.01 18.35
C SER A 202 -3.58 -25.13 17.46
N ALA A 203 -3.01 -26.19 18.06
CA ALA A 203 -2.52 -27.36 17.33
C ALA A 203 -3.62 -28.12 16.56
N THR A 204 -4.90 -27.89 16.85
CA THR A 204 -6.01 -28.49 16.09
C THR A 204 -6.39 -27.66 14.87
N SER A 205 -6.18 -26.34 14.93
CA SER A 205 -6.57 -25.43 13.86
C SER A 205 -5.41 -25.01 12.97
N PHE A 206 -4.16 -25.10 13.42
CA PHE A 206 -2.96 -24.87 12.62
C PHE A 206 -2.08 -26.13 12.61
N THR A 207 -2.03 -26.81 11.46
CA THR A 207 -1.36 -28.10 11.30
C THR A 207 -0.33 -28.07 10.18
N LEU A 208 0.64 -28.99 10.26
CA LEU A 208 1.63 -29.26 9.22
C LEU A 208 1.62 -30.75 8.90
N THR A 209 1.48 -31.10 7.62
CA THR A 209 1.39 -32.49 7.16
C THR A 209 2.35 -32.75 6.00
N CYS A 210 2.68 -34.01 5.78
CA CYS A 210 3.48 -34.47 4.65
C CYS A 210 3.02 -35.89 4.26
N SER A 211 3.26 -36.29 3.02
CA SER A 211 2.97 -37.65 2.55
C SER A 211 4.10 -38.63 2.93
N ALA A 212 3.76 -39.90 3.09
CA ALA A 212 4.74 -40.97 3.29
C ALA A 212 5.87 -40.90 2.22
N PRO A 213 7.14 -41.16 2.58
CA PRO A 213 7.62 -41.73 3.84
C PRO A 213 7.80 -40.72 4.99
N CYS A 214 7.50 -39.44 4.79
CA CYS A 214 7.57 -38.43 5.85
C CYS A 214 6.49 -38.66 6.92
N VAL A 215 6.86 -38.41 8.19
CA VAL A 215 5.92 -38.38 9.32
C VAL A 215 5.57 -36.93 9.61
N ALA A 216 4.27 -36.61 9.65
CA ALA A 216 3.78 -35.26 9.90
C ALA A 216 4.32 -34.71 11.24
N PRO A 217 5.03 -33.56 11.26
CA PRO A 217 5.56 -32.99 12.49
C PRO A 217 4.43 -32.53 13.42
N ILE A 218 4.58 -32.81 14.72
CA ILE A 218 3.73 -32.21 15.76
C ILE A 218 4.49 -30.99 16.28
N GLY A 219 3.94 -29.80 16.08
CA GLY A 219 4.57 -28.53 16.46
C GLY A 219 3.80 -27.79 17.54
N VAL A 220 4.47 -26.83 18.18
CA VAL A 220 3.84 -25.88 19.10
C VAL A 220 3.21 -24.77 18.28
N VAL A 221 1.93 -24.46 18.54
CA VAL A 221 1.23 -23.36 17.89
C VAL A 221 1.14 -22.18 18.85
N SER A 222 1.43 -20.99 18.34
CA SER A 222 1.31 -19.72 19.08
C SER A 222 0.66 -18.65 18.21
N TYR A 223 -0.01 -17.69 18.85
CA TYR A 223 -0.57 -16.51 18.20
C TYR A 223 -0.13 -15.24 18.92
N SER A 224 0.42 -14.29 18.16
CA SER A 224 0.82 -12.97 18.64
C SER A 224 -0.22 -11.94 18.22
N VAL A 225 -0.95 -11.40 19.21
CA VAL A 225 -2.02 -10.40 18.96
C VAL A 225 -1.46 -9.14 18.33
N GLY A 226 -0.35 -8.61 18.84
CA GLY A 226 0.23 -7.34 18.37
C GLY A 226 0.69 -7.35 16.91
N SER A 227 1.07 -8.52 16.38
CA SER A 227 1.50 -8.68 14.98
C SER A 227 0.47 -9.42 14.11
N ARG A 228 -0.66 -9.85 14.68
CA ARG A 228 -1.68 -10.69 14.03
C ARG A 228 -1.09 -11.94 13.37
N THR A 229 -0.10 -12.55 14.01
CA THR A 229 0.68 -13.64 13.40
C THR A 229 0.49 -14.93 14.18
N ALA A 230 0.03 -15.98 13.50
CA ALA A 230 0.12 -17.35 13.99
C ALA A 230 1.45 -17.98 13.56
N ALA A 231 2.05 -18.78 14.44
CA ALA A 231 3.27 -19.54 14.17
C ALA A 231 3.11 -21.00 14.56
N PHE A 232 3.65 -21.89 13.73
CA PHE A 232 3.80 -23.32 13.99
C PHE A 232 5.29 -23.63 14.11
N ALA A 233 5.72 -24.07 15.29
CA ALA A 233 7.11 -24.38 15.59
C ALA A 233 7.33 -25.90 15.68
N PRO A 234 7.91 -26.55 14.65
CA PRO A 234 8.29 -27.95 14.74
C PRO A 234 9.44 -28.13 15.74
N PRO A 235 9.50 -29.25 16.49
CA PRO A 235 10.50 -29.48 17.53
C PRO A 235 11.91 -29.80 16.98
N ALA A 236 12.00 -30.07 15.67
CA ALA A 236 13.24 -30.34 14.95
C ALA A 236 13.15 -29.80 13.52
N PRO A 237 14.29 -29.59 12.83
CA PRO A 237 14.30 -29.24 11.42
C PRO A 237 13.50 -30.24 10.57
N LEU A 238 12.82 -29.73 9.55
CA LEU A 238 12.05 -30.49 8.58
C LEU A 238 12.96 -31.39 7.72
N ALA A 239 12.42 -32.50 7.22
CA ALA A 239 13.14 -33.39 6.33
C ALA A 239 13.47 -32.67 5.00
N LEU A 240 14.64 -32.96 4.42
CA LEU A 240 15.09 -32.39 3.15
C LEU A 240 14.30 -32.95 1.96
N GLY A 241 14.20 -32.18 0.87
CA GLY A 241 13.50 -32.57 -0.37
C GLY A 241 12.03 -32.96 -0.17
N THR A 242 11.42 -32.57 0.93
CA THR A 242 10.11 -33.05 1.38
C THR A 242 9.07 -31.96 1.20
N THR A 243 7.92 -32.32 0.62
CA THR A 243 6.78 -31.42 0.48
C THR A 243 5.91 -31.47 1.73
N TYR A 244 5.69 -30.30 2.31
CA TYR A 244 4.81 -30.09 3.45
C TYR A 244 3.59 -29.27 3.04
N THR A 245 2.46 -29.59 3.66
CA THR A 245 1.19 -28.88 3.55
C THR A 245 0.84 -28.29 4.91
N ALA A 246 0.89 -26.97 5.00
CA ALA A 246 0.43 -26.23 6.16
C ALA A 246 -1.04 -25.83 5.97
N ARG A 247 -1.82 -25.92 7.04
CA ARG A 247 -3.27 -25.70 7.01
C ARG A 247 -3.73 -24.95 8.25
N ILE A 248 -4.43 -23.84 8.03
CA ILE A 248 -5.22 -23.15 9.06
C ILE A 248 -6.69 -23.41 8.76
N THR A 249 -7.38 -24.11 9.67
CA THR A 249 -8.77 -24.51 9.45
C THR A 249 -9.74 -23.35 9.61
N MET A 250 -10.93 -23.46 9.02
CA MET A 250 -12.03 -22.51 9.21
C MET A 250 -12.58 -22.45 10.65
N ALA A 251 -12.12 -23.33 11.55
CA ALA A 251 -12.42 -23.23 12.97
C ALA A 251 -11.68 -22.07 13.67
N ALA A 252 -10.63 -21.53 13.03
CA ALA A 252 -10.02 -20.27 13.46
C ALA A 252 -10.99 -19.10 13.18
N THR A 253 -11.29 -18.29 14.19
CA THR A 253 -12.19 -17.14 14.08
C THR A 253 -11.49 -15.85 14.44
N ASP A 254 -11.99 -14.74 13.92
CA ASP A 254 -11.68 -13.43 14.47
C ASP A 254 -12.22 -13.30 15.91
N ILE A 255 -11.94 -12.15 16.52
CA ILE A 255 -12.50 -11.79 17.82
C ILE A 255 -14.03 -11.78 17.77
N ALA A 256 -14.66 -11.28 16.71
CA ALA A 256 -16.11 -11.19 16.54
C ALA A 256 -16.84 -12.53 16.29
N GLY A 257 -16.11 -13.64 16.17
CA GLY A 257 -16.61 -14.99 15.92
C GLY A 257 -16.77 -15.36 14.44
N ASN A 258 -16.31 -14.52 13.50
CA ASN A 258 -16.37 -14.88 12.08
C ASN A 258 -15.24 -15.85 11.73
N ALA A 259 -15.63 -17.00 11.17
CA ALA A 259 -14.68 -18.02 10.70
C ALA A 259 -13.80 -17.54 9.53
N LEU A 260 -12.56 -18.04 9.46
CA LEU A 260 -11.57 -17.74 8.43
C LEU A 260 -12.14 -17.82 7.01
N ALA A 261 -11.95 -16.74 6.25
CA ALA A 261 -12.09 -16.74 4.80
C ALA A 261 -10.79 -17.25 4.18
N GLY A 262 -10.63 -18.58 4.19
CA GLY A 262 -9.47 -19.26 3.59
C GLY A 262 -9.42 -19.16 2.07
N ASN A 263 -8.62 -20.03 1.45
CA ASN A 263 -8.35 -20.03 0.01
C ASN A 263 -8.93 -21.25 -0.72
N GLN A 264 -9.82 -22.02 -0.07
CA GLN A 264 -10.40 -23.24 -0.64
C GLN A 264 -11.83 -23.07 -1.15
N ALA A 265 -12.53 -21.98 -0.79
CA ALA A 265 -13.87 -21.68 -1.26
C ALA A 265 -13.97 -20.26 -1.84
N PRO A 266 -14.92 -19.99 -2.75
CA PRO A 266 -15.20 -18.64 -3.22
C PRO A 266 -15.54 -17.69 -2.07
N LEU A 267 -15.01 -16.47 -2.13
CA LEU A 267 -15.35 -15.41 -1.19
C LEU A 267 -16.84 -15.06 -1.30
N PRO A 268 -17.54 -14.73 -0.20
CA PRO A 268 -17.04 -14.57 1.18
C PRO A 268 -17.20 -15.84 2.05
N GLY A 269 -17.26 -17.04 1.47
CA GLY A 269 -17.50 -18.27 2.22
C GLY A 269 -16.35 -18.62 3.20
N PRO A 270 -16.65 -19.22 4.37
CA PRO A 270 -15.59 -19.73 5.24
C PRO A 270 -14.92 -20.93 4.60
N SER A 271 -13.60 -21.01 4.72
CA SER A 271 -12.84 -22.16 4.28
C SER A 271 -11.48 -22.21 4.94
N ASP A 272 -10.82 -23.34 4.81
CA ASP A 272 -9.46 -23.50 5.30
C ASP A 272 -8.49 -22.70 4.44
N TYR A 273 -7.41 -22.22 5.04
CA TYR A 273 -6.30 -21.65 4.32
C TYR A 273 -5.19 -22.69 4.22
N VAL A 274 -4.88 -23.12 3.01
CA VAL A 274 -3.91 -24.18 2.73
C VAL A 274 -2.77 -23.64 1.88
N TRP A 275 -1.53 -23.93 2.27
CA TRP A 275 -0.37 -23.68 1.44
C TRP A 275 0.63 -24.82 1.50
N THR A 276 1.42 -24.96 0.43
CA THR A 276 2.36 -26.06 0.26
C THR A 276 3.75 -25.53 -0.08
N PHE A 277 4.77 -26.19 0.47
CA PHE A 277 6.17 -25.86 0.21
C PHE A 277 7.03 -27.12 0.22
N THR A 278 8.14 -27.09 -0.52
CA THR A 278 9.10 -28.18 -0.62
C THR A 278 10.44 -27.72 -0.07
N THR A 279 10.96 -28.45 0.92
CA THR A 279 12.29 -28.16 1.49
C THR A 279 13.39 -28.43 0.47
N ALA A 280 14.52 -27.73 0.59
CA ALA A 280 15.68 -27.93 -0.28
C ALA A 280 16.18 -29.39 -0.23
N ALA A 281 16.62 -29.91 -1.38
CA ALA A 281 17.13 -31.28 -1.51
C ALA A 281 18.50 -31.50 -0.85
N ALA A 282 19.20 -30.41 -0.51
CA ALA A 282 20.44 -30.39 0.24
C ALA A 282 20.39 -29.32 1.33
N VAL A 283 21.20 -29.49 2.37
CA VAL A 283 21.40 -28.44 3.37
C VAL A 283 21.99 -27.23 2.66
N ILE A 284 21.26 -26.11 2.65
CA ILE A 284 21.80 -24.83 2.21
C ILE A 284 22.80 -24.38 3.29
N PRO A 285 24.10 -24.19 2.97
CA PRO A 285 25.05 -23.66 3.95
C PRO A 285 24.56 -22.32 4.49
N PRO A 286 24.76 -22.00 5.79
CA PRO A 286 24.52 -20.66 6.29
C PRO A 286 25.40 -19.68 5.50
N ALA A 287 24.80 -18.94 4.58
CA ALA A 287 25.42 -17.80 3.95
C ALA A 287 24.70 -16.57 4.49
N ASN A 288 25.49 -15.58 4.89
CA ASN A 288 24.99 -14.40 5.57
C ASN A 288 24.12 -13.58 4.63
N VAL A 289 23.13 -12.90 5.20
CA VAL A 289 22.35 -11.91 4.46
C VAL A 289 23.29 -10.83 3.93
N SER A 290 23.06 -10.35 2.71
CA SER A 290 23.77 -9.22 2.12
C SER A 290 22.79 -8.29 1.38
N VAL A 291 23.23 -7.06 1.07
CA VAL A 291 22.49 -6.15 0.21
C VAL A 291 22.85 -6.45 -1.24
N LEU A 292 21.85 -6.81 -2.05
CA LEU A 292 21.97 -7.10 -3.47
C LEU A 292 21.99 -5.83 -4.31
N SER A 293 21.12 -4.86 -3.97
CA SER A 293 21.03 -3.58 -4.67
C SER A 293 20.36 -2.51 -3.80
N THR A 294 20.51 -1.23 -4.19
CA THR A 294 19.89 -0.08 -3.50
C THR A 294 19.23 0.85 -4.49
N SER A 295 18.16 1.53 -4.05
CA SER A 295 17.57 2.67 -4.73
C SER A 295 17.43 3.83 -3.74
N PRO A 296 17.96 5.03 -3.99
CA PRO A 296 18.86 5.36 -5.08
C PRO A 296 20.09 4.45 -5.12
N ALA A 297 20.64 4.24 -6.32
CA ALA A 297 21.88 3.51 -6.49
C ALA A 297 23.02 4.22 -5.72
N ALA A 298 24.03 3.44 -5.31
CA ALA A 298 25.22 4.01 -4.67
C ALA A 298 25.88 5.06 -5.57
N GLY A 299 26.05 6.28 -5.04
CA GLY A 299 26.59 7.44 -5.77
C GLY A 299 25.58 8.17 -6.66
N ALA A 300 24.29 7.83 -6.64
CA ALA A 300 23.30 8.45 -7.51
C ALA A 300 23.25 9.98 -7.33
N PRO A 301 23.42 10.77 -8.42
CA PRO A 301 23.20 12.21 -8.40
C PRO A 301 21.72 12.55 -8.58
N ASN A 302 21.34 13.78 -8.24
CA ASN A 302 20.04 14.37 -8.56
C ASN A 302 18.81 13.58 -8.08
N VAL A 303 18.92 12.92 -6.93
CA VAL A 303 17.81 12.20 -6.31
C VAL A 303 16.72 13.17 -5.86
N CYS A 304 15.46 12.80 -6.04
CA CYS A 304 14.36 13.66 -5.62
C CYS A 304 14.29 13.84 -4.10
N PRO A 305 13.96 15.06 -3.61
CA PRO A 305 13.81 15.33 -2.18
C PRO A 305 12.85 14.40 -1.44
N ASN A 306 11.82 13.91 -2.11
CA ASN A 306 10.81 13.01 -1.57
C ASN A 306 11.05 11.53 -1.93
N ALA A 307 12.19 11.20 -2.56
CA ALA A 307 12.49 9.84 -2.96
C ALA A 307 12.50 8.89 -1.75
N SER A 308 11.86 7.74 -1.92
CA SER A 308 12.02 6.62 -1.01
C SER A 308 13.44 6.05 -1.16
N ILE A 309 14.01 5.57 -0.05
CA ILE A 309 15.32 4.92 -0.04
C ILE A 309 15.08 3.44 0.25
N SER A 310 15.57 2.53 -0.59
CA SER A 310 15.38 1.09 -0.45
C SER A 310 16.65 0.29 -0.62
N ALA A 311 16.66 -0.89 0.01
CA ALA A 311 17.68 -1.91 -0.12
C ALA A 311 17.02 -3.26 -0.41
N ALA A 312 17.45 -3.92 -1.48
CA ALA A 312 17.08 -5.29 -1.79
C ALA A 312 18.12 -6.24 -1.19
N PHE A 313 17.67 -7.30 -0.51
CA PHE A 313 18.51 -8.27 0.16
C PHE A 313 18.69 -9.54 -0.67
N GLU A 314 19.92 -10.03 -0.72
CA GLU A 314 20.18 -11.43 -1.03
C GLU A 314 20.04 -12.24 0.27
N VAL A 315 19.13 -13.21 0.23
CA VAL A 315 18.80 -14.06 1.39
C VAL A 315 19.04 -15.52 0.99
N PRO A 316 20.25 -16.04 1.19
CA PRO A 316 20.67 -17.34 0.65
C PRO A 316 19.85 -18.52 1.17
N SER A 317 19.28 -18.41 2.37
CA SER A 317 18.36 -19.40 2.95
C SER A 317 17.06 -19.56 2.17
N GLY A 318 16.75 -18.63 1.25
CA GLY A 318 15.48 -18.56 0.56
C GLY A 318 14.32 -18.06 1.44
N THR A 319 14.55 -17.79 2.74
CA THR A 319 13.52 -17.22 3.61
C THR A 319 13.31 -15.73 3.31
N ARG A 320 12.34 -15.12 4.00
CA ARG A 320 12.19 -13.66 4.07
C ARG A 320 13.13 -13.08 5.11
N MET A 321 13.38 -11.77 5.02
CA MET A 321 13.93 -11.00 6.13
C MET A 321 12.95 -11.00 7.31
N ASP A 322 13.47 -10.98 8.53
CA ASP A 322 12.68 -10.80 9.75
C ASP A 322 12.20 -9.34 9.83
N PRO A 323 10.87 -9.07 9.72
CA PRO A 323 10.34 -7.71 9.80
C PRO A 323 10.66 -7.03 11.13
N LEU A 324 10.85 -7.79 12.22
CA LEU A 324 11.19 -7.23 13.53
C LEU A 324 12.65 -6.76 13.62
N SER A 325 13.50 -7.24 12.71
CA SER A 325 14.89 -6.81 12.59
C SER A 325 15.08 -5.57 11.71
N ILE A 326 14.03 -5.14 11.00
CA ILE A 326 14.05 -3.98 10.09
C ILE A 326 13.31 -2.82 10.76
N THR A 327 14.05 -1.95 11.42
CA THR A 327 13.52 -0.85 12.24
C THR A 327 14.31 0.43 11.98
N SER A 328 13.92 1.51 12.64
CA SER A 328 14.67 2.78 12.60
C SER A 328 16.07 2.70 13.21
N SER A 329 16.41 1.64 13.96
CA SER A 329 17.78 1.41 14.44
C SER A 329 18.63 0.59 13.47
N THR A 330 18.03 -0.13 12.52
CA THR A 330 18.75 -1.00 11.58
C THR A 330 18.69 -0.54 10.13
N PHE A 331 17.79 0.37 9.76
CA PHE A 331 17.81 1.10 8.50
C PHE A 331 17.79 2.60 8.79
N THR A 332 18.96 3.24 8.69
CA THR A 332 19.13 4.67 8.97
C THR A 332 19.53 5.44 7.73
N VAL A 333 19.12 6.71 7.67
CA VAL A 333 19.57 7.68 6.66
C VAL A 333 20.06 8.91 7.40
N VAL A 334 21.26 9.38 7.07
CA VAL A 334 21.88 10.56 7.68
C VAL A 334 22.35 11.52 6.59
N GLY A 335 22.16 12.81 6.79
CA GLY A 335 22.60 13.87 5.89
C GLY A 335 21.69 15.11 5.92
N PRO A 336 22.17 16.23 5.37
CA PRO A 336 23.58 16.56 5.15
C PRO A 336 24.29 16.78 6.49
N GLY A 337 25.63 16.60 6.55
CA GLY A 337 26.40 16.91 7.77
C GLY A 337 26.12 16.00 8.98
N ALA A 338 25.82 14.72 8.73
CA ALA A 338 25.50 13.71 9.75
C ALA A 338 24.22 13.97 10.57
N VAL A 339 23.31 14.81 10.07
CA VAL A 339 21.98 15.00 10.67
C VAL A 339 21.11 13.76 10.39
N PRO A 340 20.52 13.10 11.40
CA PRO A 340 19.62 11.98 11.17
C PRO A 340 18.34 12.39 10.45
N VAL A 341 17.95 11.64 9.42
CA VAL A 341 16.65 11.77 8.75
C VAL A 341 15.66 10.89 9.50
N ALA A 342 14.52 11.45 9.89
CA ALA A 342 13.44 10.68 10.50
C ALA A 342 12.60 10.01 9.40
N ALA A 343 12.30 8.72 9.58
CA ALA A 343 11.41 7.99 8.70
C ALA A 343 9.94 8.33 9.03
N LEU A 344 9.11 8.49 8.01
CA LEU A 344 7.66 8.36 8.11
C LEU A 344 7.30 6.90 8.36
N THR A 345 7.88 6.02 7.54
CA THR A 345 7.72 4.58 7.59
C THR A 345 9.01 3.89 7.19
N ILE A 346 9.23 2.71 7.76
CA ILE A 346 10.19 1.73 7.26
C ILE A 346 9.39 0.46 7.03
N THR A 347 9.31 0.03 5.79
CA THR A 347 8.48 -1.11 5.40
C THR A 347 9.32 -2.17 4.71
N LEU A 348 9.01 -3.43 5.00
CA LEU A 348 9.50 -4.56 4.23
C LEU A 348 8.41 -4.93 3.22
N ASP A 349 8.79 -5.08 1.95
CA ASP A 349 7.86 -5.48 0.89
C ASP A 349 7.12 -6.77 1.25
N ALA A 350 5.78 -6.72 1.17
CA ALA A 350 4.93 -7.84 1.48
C ALA A 350 5.04 -8.98 0.45
N THR A 351 5.42 -8.68 -0.79
CA THR A 351 5.43 -9.65 -1.89
C THR A 351 6.57 -10.67 -1.75
N THR A 352 7.76 -10.19 -1.47
CA THR A 352 9.03 -10.96 -1.45
C THR A 352 9.67 -10.99 -0.08
N GLY A 353 9.45 -9.97 0.76
CA GLY A 353 10.04 -9.88 2.10
C GLY A 353 11.54 -9.65 2.05
N ARG A 354 12.04 -9.11 0.92
CA ARG A 354 13.46 -8.89 0.66
C ARG A 354 13.79 -7.46 0.25
N ILE A 355 12.81 -6.56 0.19
CA ILE A 355 13.05 -5.15 -0.12
C ILE A 355 12.60 -4.33 1.08
N ALA A 356 13.55 -3.72 1.79
CA ALA A 356 13.22 -2.73 2.80
C ALA A 356 13.20 -1.34 2.18
N THR A 357 12.20 -0.54 2.53
CA THR A 357 12.00 0.83 2.04
C THR A 357 11.85 1.78 3.22
N PHE A 358 12.74 2.76 3.29
CA PHE A 358 12.71 3.92 4.16
C PHE A 358 12.03 5.08 3.43
N GLN A 359 10.91 5.55 3.96
CA GLN A 359 10.25 6.76 3.48
C GLN A 359 10.60 7.93 4.41
N PRO A 360 11.25 9.00 3.94
CA PRO A 360 11.48 10.19 4.76
C PRO A 360 10.18 10.84 5.26
N ASN A 361 10.15 11.34 6.49
CA ASN A 361 9.01 12.07 7.07
C ASN A 361 8.85 13.50 6.55
N ALA A 362 9.92 14.02 5.95
CA ALA A 362 9.98 15.32 5.32
C ALA A 362 10.87 15.21 4.09
N ALA A 363 10.66 16.15 3.15
CA ALA A 363 11.52 16.25 1.98
C ALA A 363 12.99 16.47 2.42
N LEU A 364 13.89 15.70 1.83
CA LEU A 364 15.33 15.83 2.00
C LEU A 364 15.80 17.20 1.47
N THR A 365 16.76 17.81 2.16
CA THR A 365 17.38 19.08 1.76
C THR A 365 18.01 19.00 0.38
N LEU A 366 17.70 19.98 -0.47
CA LEU A 366 18.24 20.13 -1.82
C LEU A 366 19.77 20.24 -1.82
N GLY A 367 20.41 19.60 -2.81
CA GLY A 367 21.87 19.55 -2.94
C GLY A 367 22.59 18.77 -1.84
N GLY A 368 21.85 18.16 -0.91
CA GLY A 368 22.41 17.44 0.23
C GLY A 368 22.99 16.08 -0.16
N LEU A 369 24.16 15.75 0.40
CA LEU A 369 24.71 14.39 0.38
C LEU A 369 24.15 13.61 1.57
N TYR A 370 23.52 12.48 1.28
CA TYR A 370 22.97 11.57 2.27
C TYR A 370 23.70 10.23 2.24
N THR A 371 23.83 9.60 3.40
CA THR A 371 24.33 8.24 3.57
C THR A 371 23.25 7.39 4.21
N ALA A 372 22.86 6.31 3.54
CA ALA A 372 21.98 5.30 4.09
C ALA A 372 22.80 4.11 4.61
N THR A 373 22.35 3.50 5.70
CA THR A 373 23.01 2.36 6.34
C THR A 373 21.99 1.27 6.64
N ILE A 374 22.28 0.04 6.22
CA ILE A 374 21.70 -1.16 6.80
C ILE A 374 22.66 -1.70 7.86
N LYS A 375 22.18 -1.88 9.10
CA LYS A 375 22.97 -2.36 10.23
C LYS A 375 23.21 -3.87 10.13
N GLY A 376 24.46 -4.29 10.20
CA GLY A 376 24.88 -5.68 10.37
C GLY A 376 25.27 -6.01 11.82
N GLY A 377 25.79 -7.21 12.03
CA GLY A 377 26.23 -7.72 13.32
C GLY A 377 25.08 -8.30 14.18
N ALA A 378 25.36 -8.52 15.47
CA ALA A 378 24.44 -9.23 16.37
C ALA A 378 23.07 -8.55 16.55
N THR A 379 23.03 -7.22 16.43
CA THR A 379 21.83 -6.38 16.52
C THR A 379 21.35 -5.88 15.15
N GLY A 380 21.93 -6.39 14.07
CA GLY A 380 21.61 -6.00 12.71
C GLY A 380 20.39 -6.72 12.13
N VAL A 381 20.17 -6.52 10.83
CA VAL A 381 19.11 -7.20 10.09
C VAL A 381 19.36 -8.71 10.00
N LYS A 382 18.28 -9.48 10.08
CA LYS A 382 18.29 -10.95 10.09
C LYS A 382 17.21 -11.51 9.18
N ASP A 383 17.36 -12.75 8.76
CA ASP A 383 16.30 -13.51 8.11
C ASP A 383 15.46 -14.33 9.11
N LEU A 384 14.41 -14.98 8.61
CA LEU A 384 13.53 -15.85 9.40
C LEU A 384 14.00 -17.32 9.48
N ALA A 385 15.26 -17.62 9.14
CA ALA A 385 15.80 -18.96 9.35
C ALA A 385 15.98 -19.26 10.86
N LEU A 386 16.09 -20.53 11.24
CA LEU A 386 16.30 -20.94 12.64
C LEU A 386 17.54 -21.85 12.80
N PRO A 387 18.69 -21.35 13.29
CA PRO A 387 18.93 -19.98 13.76
C PRO A 387 18.93 -18.98 12.61
N ALA A 388 18.59 -17.73 12.93
CA ALA A 388 18.50 -16.65 11.94
C ALA A 388 19.88 -16.30 11.38
N ASN A 389 19.98 -16.16 10.06
CA ASN A 389 21.16 -15.64 9.41
C ASN A 389 21.17 -14.12 9.55
N ALA A 390 22.29 -13.56 10.02
CA ALA A 390 22.47 -12.12 10.16
C ALA A 390 23.29 -11.57 8.99
N MET A 391 23.06 -10.31 8.63
CA MET A 391 24.07 -9.56 7.87
C MET A 391 25.26 -9.27 8.78
N LEU A 392 26.49 -9.60 8.38
CA LEU A 392 27.64 -9.56 9.30
C LEU A 392 28.20 -8.15 9.57
N VAL A 393 28.21 -7.31 8.55
CA VAL A 393 28.83 -5.98 8.57
C VAL A 393 27.81 -4.97 8.07
N ASP A 394 27.84 -3.75 8.62
CA ASP A 394 27.01 -2.65 8.13
C ASP A 394 27.23 -2.43 6.62
N TYR A 395 26.14 -2.25 5.89
CA TYR A 395 26.18 -1.88 4.47
C TYR A 395 25.80 -0.40 4.35
N THR A 396 26.71 0.41 3.81
CA THR A 396 26.52 1.86 3.68
C THR A 396 26.60 2.28 2.22
N TRP A 397 25.71 3.18 1.79
CA TRP A 397 25.79 3.82 0.48
C TRP A 397 25.37 5.28 0.56
N SER A 398 25.86 6.09 -0.37
CA SER A 398 25.54 7.51 -0.43
C SER A 398 24.79 7.89 -1.70
N PHE A 399 24.02 8.98 -1.65
CA PHE A 399 23.37 9.58 -2.81
C PHE A 399 23.22 11.10 -2.60
N THR A 400 23.09 11.85 -3.70
CA THR A 400 22.98 13.31 -3.66
C THR A 400 21.60 13.75 -4.11
N VAL A 401 20.91 14.53 -3.27
CA VAL A 401 19.61 15.12 -3.60
C VAL A 401 19.80 16.23 -4.63
N ALA A 402 18.87 16.34 -5.59
CA ALA A 402 18.87 17.38 -6.60
C ALA A 402 19.02 18.77 -5.99
N ALA A 403 19.79 19.64 -6.65
CA ALA A 403 19.96 21.04 -6.23
C ALA A 403 18.70 21.90 -6.48
N ALA A 404 17.72 21.36 -7.21
CA ALA A 404 16.42 21.96 -7.48
C ALA A 404 15.30 20.97 -7.10
N PRO A 405 14.10 21.45 -6.72
CA PRO A 405 12.95 20.59 -6.46
C PRO A 405 12.67 19.69 -7.66
N CYS A 406 12.40 18.41 -7.41
CA CYS A 406 11.91 17.54 -8.47
C CYS A 406 10.58 18.04 -9.01
N ALA A 407 10.35 17.78 -10.29
CA ALA A 407 9.09 18.11 -10.93
C ALA A 407 7.96 17.38 -10.18
N ILE A 408 7.01 18.14 -9.63
CA ILE A 408 5.82 17.60 -8.98
C ILE A 408 5.11 16.70 -10.01
N PRO A 409 4.65 15.47 -9.69
CA PRO A 409 3.92 14.67 -10.66
C PRO A 409 2.69 15.43 -11.17
N PRO A 410 2.43 15.44 -12.50
CA PRO A 410 1.26 16.13 -13.03
C PRO A 410 -0.06 15.53 -12.50
N VAL A 411 -0.98 16.39 -12.04
CA VAL A 411 -2.24 15.96 -11.40
C VAL A 411 -3.39 15.96 -12.42
N LEU A 412 -4.04 14.81 -12.60
CA LEU A 412 -5.16 14.62 -13.54
C LEU A 412 -6.54 15.05 -13.00
N GLY A 413 -6.69 15.20 -11.68
CA GLY A 413 -7.99 15.48 -11.07
C GLY A 413 -9.05 14.43 -11.44
N THR A 414 -10.26 14.90 -11.73
CA THR A 414 -11.40 14.07 -12.16
C THR A 414 -11.22 13.48 -13.57
N ALA A 415 -10.34 14.03 -14.41
CA ALA A 415 -10.03 13.48 -15.73
C ALA A 415 -9.34 12.10 -15.68
N ARG A 416 -8.89 11.65 -14.49
CA ARG A 416 -8.15 10.41 -14.32
C ARG A 416 -8.92 9.14 -14.73
N THR A 417 -10.25 9.14 -14.71
CA THR A 417 -11.05 7.95 -15.07
C THR A 417 -11.31 7.85 -16.57
N PHE A 418 -11.08 8.93 -17.33
CA PHE A 418 -11.38 9.00 -18.76
C PHE A 418 -10.25 8.38 -19.58
N GLY A 419 -10.62 7.40 -20.42
CA GLY A 419 -9.75 6.92 -21.50
C GLY A 419 -9.77 7.86 -22.69
N VAL A 420 -10.91 8.50 -22.95
CA VAL A 420 -11.06 9.46 -24.05
C VAL A 420 -11.90 10.66 -23.63
N PHE A 421 -11.46 11.86 -23.99
CA PHE A 421 -12.25 13.08 -23.84
C PHE A 421 -12.30 13.86 -25.15
N GLY A 422 -13.49 14.02 -25.74
CA GLY A 422 -13.76 14.62 -27.05
C GLY A 422 -14.01 16.13 -27.06
N GLY A 423 -13.35 16.87 -26.15
CA GLY A 423 -13.48 18.33 -26.05
C GLY A 423 -14.93 18.83 -26.11
N SER A 424 -15.17 19.88 -26.90
CA SER A 424 -16.49 20.43 -27.19
C SER A 424 -17.08 19.99 -28.54
N ALA A 425 -16.38 19.12 -29.28
CA ALA A 425 -16.80 18.68 -30.62
C ALA A 425 -17.32 17.23 -30.65
N GLY A 426 -17.21 16.50 -29.54
CA GLY A 426 -17.65 15.11 -29.45
C GLY A 426 -16.58 14.12 -29.89
N MET A 427 -16.99 12.95 -30.33
CA MET A 427 -16.06 11.88 -30.70
C MET A 427 -16.68 10.89 -31.69
N THR A 428 -15.82 10.25 -32.46
CA THR A 428 -16.24 9.31 -33.50
C THR A 428 -15.43 8.04 -33.43
N ASN A 429 -16.11 6.92 -33.33
CA ASN A 429 -15.55 5.61 -33.64
C ASN A 429 -16.02 5.16 -35.02
N GLN A 430 -15.11 4.57 -35.78
CA GLN A 430 -15.37 3.93 -37.07
C GLN A 430 -14.90 2.46 -37.09
N GLY A 431 -14.58 1.87 -35.93
CA GLY A 431 -14.12 0.49 -35.81
C GLY A 431 -15.10 -0.44 -35.10
N LEU A 432 -14.97 -1.73 -35.37
CA LEU A 432 -15.72 -2.81 -34.70
C LEU A 432 -14.96 -3.44 -33.54
N LEU A 433 -13.65 -3.19 -33.46
CA LEU A 433 -12.76 -3.73 -32.43
C LEU A 433 -12.33 -2.66 -31.42
N THR A 434 -13.04 -1.54 -31.38
CA THR A 434 -12.77 -0.46 -30.43
C THR A 434 -13.29 -0.85 -29.05
N ILE A 435 -12.41 -0.84 -28.05
CA ILE A 435 -12.73 -1.15 -26.65
C ILE A 435 -12.08 -0.09 -25.77
N ILE A 436 -12.88 0.58 -24.95
CA ILE A 436 -12.40 1.55 -23.97
C ILE A 436 -12.57 0.96 -22.57
N ASN A 437 -11.46 0.60 -21.92
CA ASN A 437 -11.42 0.17 -20.53
C ASN A 437 -11.26 1.39 -19.62
N GLY A 438 -12.35 2.16 -19.49
CA GLY A 438 -12.45 3.40 -18.73
C GLY A 438 -13.62 4.26 -19.24
N ASP A 439 -13.77 5.45 -18.67
CA ASP A 439 -14.85 6.36 -19.05
C ASP A 439 -14.54 7.08 -20.36
N ILE A 440 -15.59 7.55 -21.05
CA ILE A 440 -15.45 8.54 -22.12
C ILE A 440 -16.31 9.77 -21.84
N GLY A 441 -15.94 10.92 -22.39
CA GLY A 441 -16.78 12.09 -22.24
C GLY A 441 -16.51 13.23 -23.21
N THR A 442 -17.44 14.17 -23.24
CA THR A 442 -17.36 15.41 -24.00
C THR A 442 -18.32 16.43 -23.39
N THR A 443 -18.03 17.72 -23.57
CA THR A 443 -19.02 18.77 -23.25
C THR A 443 -20.00 19.01 -24.39
N ALA A 444 -19.90 18.28 -25.50
CA ALA A 444 -20.85 18.31 -26.60
C ALA A 444 -22.11 17.50 -26.29
N VAL A 445 -23.16 17.73 -27.08
CA VAL A 445 -24.41 16.97 -27.05
C VAL A 445 -24.18 15.49 -27.37
N SER A 446 -25.00 14.58 -26.82
CA SER A 446 -24.85 13.13 -27.05
C SER A 446 -24.80 12.74 -28.52
N THR A 447 -25.51 13.45 -29.41
CA THR A 447 -25.50 13.18 -30.86
C THR A 447 -24.17 13.51 -31.55
N ALA A 448 -23.24 14.18 -30.86
CA ALA A 448 -21.88 14.40 -31.33
C ALA A 448 -20.92 13.24 -30.94
N VAL A 449 -21.41 12.26 -30.18
CA VAL A 449 -20.72 11.00 -29.93
C VAL A 449 -21.32 9.95 -30.86
N THR A 450 -20.47 9.29 -31.64
CA THR A 450 -20.90 8.37 -32.71
C THR A 450 -20.08 7.09 -32.70
N GLY A 451 -20.74 5.95 -32.90
CA GLY A 451 -20.10 4.63 -32.97
C GLY A 451 -19.74 4.02 -31.61
N PHE A 452 -20.49 4.32 -30.55
CA PHE A 452 -20.19 3.75 -29.23
C PHE A 452 -21.45 3.20 -28.55
N HIS A 453 -21.24 2.24 -27.65
CA HIS A 453 -22.19 1.85 -26.62
C HIS A 453 -21.47 1.58 -25.30
N ASP A 454 -22.15 1.80 -24.18
CA ASP A 454 -21.65 1.38 -22.86
C ASP A 454 -21.85 -0.13 -22.61
N ALA A 455 -21.07 -0.68 -21.68
CA ALA A 455 -21.18 -2.06 -21.22
C ALA A 455 -22.30 -2.29 -20.17
N GLY A 456 -22.96 -1.23 -19.71
CA GLY A 456 -24.02 -1.22 -18.71
C GLY A 456 -25.40 -1.42 -19.35
N PRO A 457 -26.33 -0.44 -19.30
CA PRO A 457 -27.63 -0.53 -19.96
C PRO A 457 -27.56 -0.71 -21.49
N GLY A 458 -26.38 -0.50 -22.10
CA GLY A 458 -26.18 -0.63 -23.54
C GLY A 458 -26.65 0.60 -24.30
N CYS A 459 -26.45 1.81 -23.77
CA CYS A 459 -26.88 3.03 -24.41
C CYS A 459 -26.09 3.30 -25.69
N ILE A 460 -26.80 3.36 -26.81
CA ILE A 460 -26.22 3.42 -28.14
C ILE A 460 -26.08 4.88 -28.58
N TYR A 461 -24.86 5.25 -28.97
CA TYR A 461 -24.48 6.54 -29.52
C TYR A 461 -24.24 6.41 -31.03
N THR A 462 -25.32 6.47 -31.81
CA THR A 462 -25.31 6.47 -33.29
C THR A 462 -24.43 5.37 -33.88
N GLU A 463 -24.71 4.12 -33.53
CA GLU A 463 -24.01 2.96 -34.08
C GLU A 463 -24.63 2.48 -35.39
N THR A 464 -23.77 1.88 -36.21
CA THR A 464 -24.06 1.15 -37.43
C THR A 464 -23.36 -0.21 -37.33
N PRO A 465 -23.67 -1.16 -38.23
CA PRO A 465 -22.96 -2.44 -38.29
C PRO A 465 -21.45 -2.34 -38.57
N LEU A 466 -20.91 -1.14 -38.82
CA LEU A 466 -19.50 -0.91 -39.17
C LEU A 466 -18.72 -0.11 -38.11
N ASN A 467 -19.36 0.36 -37.02
CA ASN A 467 -18.69 1.21 -36.03
C ASN A 467 -19.15 0.98 -34.58
N ALA A 468 -19.37 -0.26 -34.17
CA ALA A 468 -19.79 -0.59 -32.81
C ALA A 468 -18.61 -0.67 -31.83
N GLY A 469 -18.35 0.41 -31.08
CA GLY A 469 -17.26 0.49 -30.10
C GLY A 469 -17.76 0.30 -28.66
N LEU A 470 -17.15 -0.60 -27.91
CA LEU A 470 -17.53 -0.90 -26.53
C LEU A 470 -16.84 0.03 -25.52
N VAL A 471 -17.60 0.59 -24.57
CA VAL A 471 -17.07 1.34 -23.43
C VAL A 471 -17.32 0.54 -22.14
N ASN A 472 -16.25 -0.02 -21.58
CA ASN A 472 -16.21 -0.66 -20.26
C ASN A 472 -16.04 0.39 -19.15
N GLY A 473 -16.94 1.36 -19.11
CA GLY A 473 -16.99 2.51 -18.23
C GLY A 473 -18.28 3.29 -18.45
N LEU A 474 -18.32 4.55 -18.04
CA LEU A 474 -19.49 5.42 -18.23
C LEU A 474 -19.25 6.43 -19.36
N ILE A 475 -20.34 6.85 -20.01
CA ILE A 475 -20.34 7.84 -21.09
C ILE A 475 -20.93 9.16 -20.59
N TYR A 476 -20.12 10.23 -20.59
CA TYR A 476 -20.51 11.54 -20.08
C TYR A 476 -20.66 12.59 -21.20
N THR A 477 -21.90 12.98 -21.50
CA THR A 477 -22.23 13.94 -22.55
C THR A 477 -23.19 15.02 -22.07
N ALA A 478 -23.33 16.09 -22.87
CA ALA A 478 -24.39 17.09 -22.69
C ALA A 478 -25.75 16.55 -23.18
N PRO A 479 -26.87 17.11 -22.65
CA PRO A 479 -28.20 16.81 -23.17
C PRO A 479 -28.35 17.03 -24.68
N PRO A 480 -29.29 16.32 -25.32
CA PRO A 480 -30.22 15.34 -24.75
C PRO A 480 -29.60 13.94 -24.58
N SER A 481 -30.34 13.03 -23.94
CA SER A 481 -30.00 11.60 -23.89
C SER A 481 -29.80 11.00 -25.29
N PRO A 482 -28.89 10.03 -25.46
CA PRO A 482 -28.55 9.47 -26.77
C PRO A 482 -29.72 8.72 -27.42
N THR A 483 -30.53 8.05 -26.59
CA THR A 483 -31.76 7.39 -27.01
C THR A 483 -32.84 7.57 -25.93
N PRO A 484 -34.13 7.42 -26.26
CA PRO A 484 -35.22 7.48 -25.28
C PRO A 484 -35.13 6.40 -24.17
N LEU A 485 -34.43 5.29 -24.41
CA LEU A 485 -34.26 4.19 -23.46
C LEU A 485 -33.11 4.45 -22.46
N CYS A 486 -32.40 5.57 -22.62
CA CYS A 486 -31.21 5.92 -21.85
C CYS A 486 -31.39 7.24 -21.08
N PRO A 487 -32.42 7.37 -20.22
CA PRO A 487 -32.74 8.64 -19.57
C PRO A 487 -31.69 9.09 -18.55
N THR A 488 -30.79 8.20 -18.13
CA THR A 488 -29.72 8.49 -17.17
C THR A 488 -28.46 9.07 -17.82
N GLU A 489 -28.35 9.02 -19.14
CA GLU A 489 -27.21 9.52 -19.91
C GLU A 489 -27.59 10.75 -20.74
N GLY A 490 -26.61 11.57 -21.12
CA GLY A 490 -26.88 12.84 -21.79
C GLY A 490 -27.81 13.74 -20.96
N THR A 491 -27.48 13.94 -19.69
CA THR A 491 -28.24 14.76 -18.74
C THR A 491 -27.42 15.97 -18.29
N ALA A 492 -28.05 16.90 -17.58
CA ALA A 492 -27.32 18.01 -16.96
C ALA A 492 -26.27 17.52 -15.93
N ALA A 493 -26.52 16.38 -15.28
CA ALA A 493 -25.58 15.80 -14.32
C ALA A 493 -24.35 15.20 -15.03
N THR A 494 -24.53 14.46 -16.12
CA THR A 494 -23.40 13.92 -16.91
C THR A 494 -22.59 15.06 -17.53
N LEU A 495 -23.24 16.14 -17.96
CA LEU A 495 -22.56 17.36 -18.42
C LEU A 495 -21.69 17.98 -17.32
N ALA A 496 -22.19 18.08 -16.09
CA ALA A 496 -21.42 18.66 -14.98
C ALA A 496 -20.13 17.88 -14.71
N VAL A 497 -20.19 16.55 -14.75
CA VAL A 497 -19.00 15.68 -14.63
C VAL A 497 -18.03 15.93 -15.79
N ALA A 498 -18.52 15.97 -17.03
CA ALA A 498 -17.69 16.23 -18.21
C ALA A 498 -17.03 17.62 -18.17
N MET A 499 -17.76 18.66 -17.72
CA MET A 499 -17.20 20.00 -17.58
C MET A 499 -16.08 20.05 -16.54
N GLN A 500 -16.23 19.37 -15.39
CA GLN A 500 -15.18 19.31 -14.38
C GLN A 500 -13.95 18.55 -14.87
N ALA A 501 -14.16 17.41 -15.55
CA ALA A 501 -13.06 16.64 -16.13
C ALA A 501 -12.28 17.46 -17.17
N ARG A 502 -12.97 18.23 -18.01
CA ARG A 502 -12.34 19.16 -18.96
C ARG A 502 -11.56 20.27 -18.26
N ALA A 503 -12.10 20.83 -17.17
CA ALA A 503 -11.43 21.86 -16.40
C ALA A 503 -10.13 21.34 -15.76
N ASP A 504 -10.17 20.14 -15.16
CA ASP A 504 -8.99 19.50 -14.58
C ASP A 504 -7.96 19.12 -15.66
N ALA A 505 -8.40 18.65 -16.82
CA ALA A 505 -7.52 18.40 -17.96
C ALA A 505 -6.85 19.68 -18.48
N LEU A 506 -7.55 20.82 -18.46
CA LEU A 506 -6.99 22.13 -18.81
C LEU A 506 -5.96 22.60 -17.77
N VAL A 507 -6.23 22.40 -16.47
CA VAL A 507 -5.25 22.67 -15.40
C VAL A 507 -3.98 21.85 -15.62
N LEU A 508 -4.13 20.55 -15.89
CA LEU A 508 -3.02 19.68 -16.23
C LEU A 508 -2.26 20.17 -17.48
N TYR A 509 -2.97 20.52 -18.55
CA TYR A 509 -2.33 21.04 -19.76
C TYR A 509 -1.47 22.27 -19.47
N ASN A 510 -2.00 23.23 -18.71
CA ASN A 510 -1.30 24.45 -18.36
C ASN A 510 -0.10 24.17 -17.43
N ASP A 511 -0.23 23.23 -16.48
CA ASP A 511 0.90 22.75 -15.66
C ASP A 511 2.00 22.16 -16.54
N LEU A 512 1.64 21.27 -17.48
CA LEU A 512 2.61 20.67 -18.40
C LEU A 512 3.28 21.71 -19.29
N VAL A 513 2.58 22.73 -19.78
CA VAL A 513 3.17 23.86 -20.53
C VAL A 513 4.12 24.68 -19.67
N ALA A 514 3.77 24.90 -18.39
CA ALA A 514 4.56 25.72 -17.48
C ALA A 514 5.84 25.04 -16.96
N ARG A 515 5.99 23.72 -17.16
CA ARG A 515 7.20 23.00 -16.77
C ARG A 515 8.42 23.55 -17.52
N PRO A 516 9.59 23.63 -16.85
CA PRO A 516 10.82 24.07 -17.51
C PRO A 516 11.08 23.24 -18.77
N PRO A 517 11.43 23.89 -19.90
CA PRO A 517 11.68 23.18 -21.14
C PRO A 517 12.86 22.22 -20.99
N GLY A 518 12.74 21.07 -21.63
CA GLY A 518 13.72 20.00 -21.66
C GLY A 518 14.56 19.97 -22.92
N LEU A 519 15.32 18.89 -23.07
CA LEU A 519 16.09 18.62 -24.29
C LEU A 519 15.17 18.16 -25.43
N ASP A 520 15.63 18.33 -26.67
CA ASP A 520 15.02 17.77 -27.89
C ASP A 520 15.89 16.61 -28.43
N PRO A 521 15.81 15.41 -27.83
CA PRO A 521 16.63 14.29 -28.27
C PRO A 521 16.12 13.80 -29.63
N GLY A 522 16.99 13.76 -30.63
CA GLY A 522 16.61 13.33 -31.98
C GLY A 522 15.97 14.41 -32.86
N ALA A 523 16.05 15.68 -32.46
CA ALA A 523 15.60 16.84 -33.26
C ALA A 523 14.16 16.67 -33.78
N GLY A 524 13.25 16.32 -32.88
CA GLY A 524 11.84 16.09 -33.17
C GLY A 524 11.47 14.64 -33.50
N ASN A 525 12.41 13.74 -33.82
CA ASN A 525 12.10 12.30 -34.00
C ASN A 525 12.66 11.46 -32.85
N LEU A 526 11.75 10.89 -32.05
CA LEU A 526 12.08 10.13 -30.85
C LEU A 526 12.30 8.63 -31.11
N ALA A 527 12.22 8.18 -32.37
CA ALA A 527 12.40 6.77 -32.72
C ALA A 527 13.82 6.26 -32.39
N ASN A 528 13.91 5.00 -31.96
CA ASN A 528 15.13 4.29 -31.56
C ASN A 528 15.86 4.88 -30.35
N LEU A 529 15.26 5.83 -29.64
CA LEU A 529 15.84 6.41 -28.44
C LEU A 529 15.46 5.61 -27.18
N VAL A 530 16.37 5.64 -26.20
CA VAL A 530 16.10 5.24 -24.82
C VAL A 530 16.16 6.49 -23.96
N LEU A 531 15.03 6.89 -23.39
CA LEU A 531 14.90 8.14 -22.64
C LEU A 531 14.73 7.88 -21.15
N ALA A 532 15.62 8.47 -20.36
CA ALA A 532 15.50 8.53 -18.90
C ALA A 532 14.33 9.44 -18.46
N PRO A 533 13.94 9.45 -17.18
CA PRO A 533 12.85 10.31 -16.71
C PRO A 533 13.20 11.79 -16.86
N GLY A 534 12.23 12.61 -17.29
CA GLY A 534 12.47 14.04 -17.48
C GLY A 534 11.43 14.76 -18.34
N THR A 535 11.64 16.06 -18.52
CA THR A 535 10.92 16.89 -19.50
C THR A 535 11.69 16.90 -20.82
N TYR A 536 10.98 16.87 -21.94
CA TYR A 536 11.48 16.92 -23.30
C TYR A 536 10.65 17.93 -24.10
N THR A 537 11.30 18.79 -24.88
CA THR A 537 10.61 19.87 -25.60
C THR A 537 11.03 19.87 -27.06
N ALA A 538 10.08 19.77 -27.98
CA ALA A 538 10.37 19.78 -29.41
C ALA A 538 10.81 21.17 -29.87
N ALA A 539 12.06 21.31 -30.31
CA ALA A 539 12.60 22.60 -30.77
C ALA A 539 11.90 23.07 -32.07
N ALA A 540 11.56 22.12 -32.95
CA ALA A 540 10.77 22.39 -34.17
C ALA A 540 9.26 22.52 -33.91
N GLY A 541 8.83 22.38 -32.65
CA GLY A 541 7.44 22.49 -32.25
C GLY A 541 6.61 21.21 -32.41
N SER A 542 7.13 20.13 -32.98
CA SER A 542 6.44 18.84 -33.11
C SER A 542 7.36 17.68 -32.73
N PHE A 543 6.76 16.63 -32.15
CA PHE A 543 7.42 15.35 -31.98
C PHE A 543 6.83 14.31 -32.92
N MET A 544 7.68 13.38 -33.36
CA MET A 544 7.27 12.19 -34.05
C MET A 544 8.03 10.96 -33.55
N ILE A 545 7.44 9.79 -33.79
CA ILE A 545 8.06 8.48 -33.58
C ILE A 545 7.90 7.71 -34.90
N GLN A 546 8.92 7.77 -35.76
CA GLN A 546 8.92 7.12 -37.06
C GLN A 546 10.28 6.50 -37.37
N GLY A 547 10.28 5.28 -37.92
CA GLY A 547 11.51 4.54 -38.26
C GLY A 547 12.00 3.58 -37.18
N GLY A 548 11.41 3.61 -35.98
CA GLY A 548 11.76 2.73 -34.85
C GLY A 548 10.87 2.98 -33.63
N ASP A 549 10.98 2.11 -32.63
CA ASP A 549 10.24 2.23 -31.36
C ASP A 549 10.95 3.19 -30.40
N LEU A 550 10.20 3.79 -29.49
CA LEU A 550 10.74 4.63 -28.40
C LEU A 550 10.78 3.80 -27.11
N THR A 551 11.88 3.84 -26.37
CA THR A 551 11.98 3.19 -25.05
C THR A 551 12.07 4.24 -23.94
N LEU A 552 11.27 4.08 -22.88
CA LEU A 552 11.31 4.90 -21.67
C LEU A 552 11.83 4.05 -20.50
N ASP A 553 12.92 4.49 -19.90
CA ASP A 553 13.65 3.75 -18.86
C ASP A 553 13.54 4.45 -17.51
N ALA A 554 12.80 3.86 -16.58
CA ALA A 554 12.64 4.39 -15.22
C ALA A 554 13.89 4.30 -14.34
N GLN A 555 14.92 3.56 -14.76
CA GLN A 555 16.16 3.36 -14.01
C GLN A 555 15.91 2.83 -12.58
N GLY A 556 14.84 2.06 -12.39
CA GLY A 556 14.44 1.48 -11.10
C GLY A 556 13.52 2.36 -10.26
N ASP A 557 13.12 3.56 -10.72
CA ASP A 557 12.17 4.42 -10.03
C ASP A 557 10.73 4.20 -10.55
N PRO A 558 9.85 3.51 -9.81
CA PRO A 558 8.46 3.32 -10.24
C PRO A 558 7.65 4.63 -10.30
N ASN A 559 8.13 5.71 -9.69
CA ASN A 559 7.51 7.03 -9.71
C ASN A 559 8.12 7.96 -10.77
N ALA A 560 9.05 7.47 -11.59
CA ALA A 560 9.64 8.20 -12.69
C ALA A 560 8.58 8.81 -13.61
N THR A 561 8.74 10.08 -13.98
CA THR A 561 7.83 10.82 -14.86
C THR A 561 8.50 11.25 -16.16
N TRP A 562 7.75 11.18 -17.27
CA TRP A 562 8.13 11.75 -18.56
C TRP A 562 7.12 12.80 -18.99
N VAL A 563 7.60 13.98 -19.38
CA VAL A 563 6.77 15.05 -19.94
C VAL A 563 7.31 15.43 -21.31
N PHE A 564 6.52 15.22 -22.34
CA PHE A 564 6.82 15.65 -23.71
C PHE A 564 6.00 16.89 -24.03
N GLN A 565 6.67 18.01 -24.29
CA GLN A 565 6.06 19.30 -24.64
C GLN A 565 6.27 19.57 -26.14
N MET A 566 5.20 19.92 -26.83
CA MET A 566 5.26 20.33 -28.23
C MET A 566 4.23 21.41 -28.56
N ALA A 567 4.65 22.42 -29.31
CA ALA A 567 3.83 23.56 -29.67
C ALA A 567 2.74 23.22 -30.70
N THR A 568 2.92 22.16 -31.47
CA THR A 568 2.00 21.72 -32.52
C THR A 568 1.65 20.25 -32.35
N SER A 569 2.09 19.37 -33.24
CA SER A 569 1.57 18.01 -33.38
C SER A 569 2.44 16.93 -32.77
N LEU A 570 1.80 15.81 -32.43
CA LEU A 570 2.43 14.53 -32.16
C LEU A 570 2.07 13.54 -33.28
N THR A 571 3.06 12.87 -33.88
CA THR A 571 2.83 11.83 -34.89
C THR A 571 3.54 10.54 -34.52
N VAL A 572 2.80 9.47 -34.25
CA VAL A 572 3.37 8.13 -33.95
C VAL A 572 3.05 7.18 -35.09
N GLY A 573 4.07 6.56 -35.67
CA GLY A 573 3.92 5.68 -36.83
C GLY A 573 3.29 6.39 -38.05
N GLY A 574 3.02 5.61 -39.09
CA GLY A 574 2.40 6.08 -40.32
C GLY A 574 2.20 4.96 -41.34
N PRO A 575 1.52 5.24 -42.47
CA PRO A 575 1.35 4.27 -43.54
C PRO A 575 2.67 3.94 -44.26
N GLY A 576 2.71 2.78 -44.93
CA GLY A 576 3.86 2.36 -45.75
C GLY A 576 5.13 2.12 -44.93
N ALA A 577 6.25 2.72 -45.35
CA ALA A 577 7.56 2.54 -44.70
C ALA A 577 7.62 3.07 -43.25
N ALA A 578 6.65 3.88 -42.84
CA ALA A 578 6.55 4.44 -41.51
C ALA A 578 5.90 3.49 -40.49
N PHE A 579 5.92 2.16 -40.72
CA PHE A 579 5.35 1.05 -39.94
C PHE A 579 4.88 1.40 -38.52
N PRO A 580 3.74 0.88 -38.04
CA PRO A 580 3.21 1.17 -36.70
C PRO A 580 4.28 1.04 -35.61
N ARG A 581 4.32 2.00 -34.68
CA ARG A 581 5.37 2.10 -33.65
C ARG A 581 4.84 1.83 -32.26
N SER A 582 5.75 1.38 -31.41
CA SER A 582 5.49 1.14 -30.00
C SER A 582 6.34 2.03 -29.10
N ILE A 583 5.77 2.38 -27.95
CA ILE A 583 6.48 2.96 -26.82
C ILE A 583 6.68 1.87 -25.78
N ILE A 584 7.94 1.54 -25.49
CA ILE A 584 8.36 0.45 -24.62
C ILE A 584 8.70 1.03 -23.25
N LEU A 585 8.17 0.43 -22.19
CA LEU A 585 8.48 0.79 -20.80
C LEU A 585 9.41 -0.26 -20.18
N ILE A 586 10.50 0.17 -19.56
CA ILE A 586 11.43 -0.73 -18.86
C ILE A 586 11.76 -0.22 -17.45
N ASN A 587 12.33 -1.13 -16.63
CA ASN A 587 12.91 -0.83 -15.31
C ASN A 587 11.98 -0.09 -14.33
N GLY A 588 10.68 -0.42 -14.35
CA GLY A 588 9.68 0.15 -13.44
C GLY A 588 8.87 1.31 -14.02
N ALA A 589 9.10 1.69 -15.28
CA ALA A 589 8.34 2.77 -15.92
C ALA A 589 6.86 2.40 -16.02
N GLN A 590 5.97 3.34 -15.70
CA GLN A 590 4.52 3.12 -15.68
C GLN A 590 3.81 4.06 -16.66
N PRO A 591 2.78 3.59 -17.39
CA PRO A 591 2.02 4.43 -18.33
C PRO A 591 1.39 5.65 -17.68
N LYS A 592 1.00 5.54 -16.39
CA LYS A 592 0.35 6.64 -15.64
C LYS A 592 1.27 7.85 -15.42
N ASN A 593 2.58 7.68 -15.57
CA ASN A 593 3.57 8.74 -15.35
C ASN A 593 4.15 9.32 -16.67
N VAL A 594 3.58 8.97 -17.82
CA VAL A 594 4.00 9.49 -19.13
C VAL A 594 2.96 10.47 -19.64
N TYR A 595 3.38 11.70 -19.98
CA TYR A 595 2.49 12.80 -20.37
C TYR A 595 2.95 13.44 -21.67
N TRP A 596 2.00 13.65 -22.58
CA TRP A 596 2.21 14.29 -23.87
C TRP A 596 1.35 15.55 -23.94
N GLN A 597 1.97 16.71 -23.77
CA GLN A 597 1.34 18.02 -23.96
C GLN A 597 1.43 18.39 -25.43
N VAL A 598 0.29 18.46 -26.12
CA VAL A 598 0.20 18.65 -27.57
C VAL A 598 -0.51 19.97 -27.89
N GLY A 599 0.20 20.91 -28.49
CA GLY A 599 -0.32 22.24 -28.82
C GLY A 599 -1.43 22.26 -29.87
N SER A 600 -1.47 21.27 -30.76
CA SER A 600 -2.55 21.06 -31.72
C SER A 600 -3.16 19.66 -31.57
N ALA A 601 -2.88 18.75 -32.51
CA ALA A 601 -3.50 17.43 -32.58
C ALA A 601 -2.46 16.31 -32.56
N ALA A 602 -2.87 15.15 -32.02
CA ALA A 602 -2.08 13.92 -32.06
C ALA A 602 -2.61 12.97 -33.14
N THR A 603 -1.72 12.34 -33.90
CA THR A 603 -2.03 11.25 -34.83
C THR A 603 -1.23 10.02 -34.43
N ILE A 604 -1.92 8.93 -34.08
CA ILE A 604 -1.31 7.73 -33.51
C ILE A 604 -1.60 6.53 -34.39
N ASN A 605 -0.54 5.91 -34.89
CA ASN A 605 -0.51 4.69 -35.69
C ASN A 605 -1.65 4.65 -36.72
N ALA A 606 -1.65 5.62 -37.64
CA ALA A 606 -2.66 5.74 -38.70
C ALA A 606 -2.84 4.45 -39.53
N ALA A 607 -1.84 3.57 -39.60
CA ALA A 607 -1.90 2.29 -40.31
C ALA A 607 -2.40 1.09 -39.46
N GLY A 608 -2.92 1.32 -38.26
CA GLY A 608 -3.33 0.27 -37.31
C GLY A 608 -2.14 -0.42 -36.63
N GLY A 609 -2.36 -1.14 -35.53
CA GLY A 609 -1.30 -1.83 -34.78
C GLY A 609 -0.37 -0.94 -33.94
N GLY A 610 0.60 -1.56 -33.26
CA GLY A 610 1.52 -0.89 -32.35
C GLY A 610 0.91 -0.55 -30.98
N THR A 611 1.76 -0.11 -30.05
CA THR A 611 1.35 0.24 -28.67
C THR A 611 1.77 1.66 -28.31
N PHE A 612 0.82 2.54 -28.08
CA PHE A 612 1.05 3.88 -27.52
C PHE A 612 0.97 3.85 -25.98
N VAL A 613 1.78 4.68 -25.33
CA VAL A 613 1.86 4.77 -23.86
C VAL A 613 1.76 6.23 -23.41
N GLY A 614 0.91 6.47 -22.41
CA GLY A 614 0.84 7.75 -21.69
C GLY A 614 -0.47 8.53 -21.89
N THR A 615 -0.59 9.63 -21.16
CA THR A 615 -1.72 10.55 -21.24
C THR A 615 -1.41 11.62 -22.29
N VAL A 616 -2.17 11.66 -23.37
CA VAL A 616 -2.15 12.76 -24.34
C VAL A 616 -3.14 13.83 -23.89
N ILE A 617 -2.69 15.07 -23.81
CA ILE A 617 -3.55 16.24 -23.61
C ILE A 617 -3.32 17.20 -24.77
N ALA A 618 -4.31 17.28 -25.65
CA ALA A 618 -4.23 18.00 -26.93
C ALA A 618 -5.24 19.15 -26.98
N GLN A 619 -4.89 20.29 -27.61
CA GLN A 619 -5.86 21.37 -27.79
C GLN A 619 -6.88 21.07 -28.90
N ALA A 620 -6.42 20.47 -30.00
CA ALA A 620 -7.14 20.37 -31.26
C ALA A 620 -7.42 18.93 -31.70
N GLY A 621 -7.54 18.00 -30.75
CA GLY A 621 -8.02 16.64 -31.03
C GLY A 621 -6.94 15.56 -31.05
N ALA A 622 -7.39 14.33 -31.25
CA ALA A 622 -6.52 13.18 -31.44
C ALA A 622 -7.17 12.19 -32.42
N ALA A 623 -6.37 11.56 -33.26
CA ALA A 623 -6.81 10.53 -34.19
C ALA A 623 -5.98 9.26 -33.97
N VAL A 624 -6.64 8.11 -33.84
CA VAL A 624 -5.98 6.81 -33.70
C VAL A 624 -6.45 5.87 -34.80
N SER A 625 -5.48 5.37 -35.57
CA SER A 625 -5.73 4.56 -36.76
C SER A 625 -6.58 5.29 -37.82
N THR A 626 -6.71 4.68 -38.99
CA THR A 626 -7.63 5.13 -40.06
C THR A 626 -8.55 4.01 -40.47
N ASP A 627 -9.65 4.36 -41.14
CA ASP A 627 -10.60 3.41 -41.69
C ASP A 627 -9.92 2.37 -42.61
N GLY A 628 -10.46 1.15 -42.61
CA GLY A 628 -9.92 0.00 -43.34
C GLY A 628 -8.82 -0.80 -42.63
N ASN A 629 -8.24 -0.30 -41.52
CA ASN A 629 -7.25 -1.05 -40.76
C ASN A 629 -7.89 -2.00 -39.74
N VAL A 630 -7.64 -3.31 -39.87
CA VAL A 630 -8.24 -4.34 -39.00
C VAL A 630 -7.38 -4.70 -37.78
N THR A 631 -6.11 -4.31 -37.75
CA THR A 631 -5.21 -4.60 -36.63
C THR A 631 -5.37 -3.52 -35.56
N PRO A 632 -5.81 -3.86 -34.33
CA PRO A 632 -6.08 -2.82 -33.35
C PRO A 632 -4.84 -2.08 -32.88
N VAL A 633 -4.96 -0.78 -32.65
CA VAL A 633 -3.94 0.02 -31.94
C VAL A 633 -4.19 -0.13 -30.43
N ILE A 634 -3.14 -0.42 -29.67
CA ILE A 634 -3.23 -0.48 -28.20
C ILE A 634 -2.77 0.87 -27.62
N VAL A 635 -3.57 1.46 -26.74
CA VAL A 635 -3.23 2.68 -26.00
C VAL A 635 -3.27 2.36 -24.51
N ASN A 636 -2.12 2.27 -23.87
CA ASN A 636 -2.01 2.19 -22.42
C ASN A 636 -1.88 3.61 -21.87
N GLY A 637 -3.00 4.26 -21.59
CA GLY A 637 -3.01 5.70 -21.40
C GLY A 637 -4.37 6.35 -21.54
N ARG A 638 -4.37 7.63 -21.96
CA ARG A 638 -5.57 8.46 -22.14
C ARG A 638 -5.41 9.38 -23.34
N LEU A 639 -6.53 9.73 -23.99
CA LEU A 639 -6.58 10.70 -25.08
C LEU A 639 -7.54 11.83 -24.73
N LEU A 640 -7.01 12.92 -24.20
CA LEU A 640 -7.78 14.04 -23.67
C LEU A 640 -7.68 15.25 -24.61
N SER A 641 -8.68 15.47 -25.45
CA SER A 641 -8.80 16.68 -26.26
C SER A 641 -9.56 17.77 -25.50
N LEU A 642 -9.01 18.99 -25.45
CA LEU A 642 -9.62 20.12 -24.75
C LEU A 642 -10.66 20.87 -25.60
N GLY A 643 -10.51 20.87 -26.93
CA GLY A 643 -11.30 21.72 -27.84
C GLY A 643 -11.98 20.96 -28.98
N ALA A 644 -11.28 20.03 -29.62
CA ALA A 644 -11.79 19.34 -30.81
C ALA A 644 -12.13 17.86 -30.54
N SER A 645 -12.55 17.14 -31.58
CA SER A 645 -12.99 15.77 -31.47
C SER A 645 -11.83 14.78 -31.31
N VAL A 646 -12.15 13.60 -30.79
CA VAL A 646 -11.27 12.43 -30.87
C VAL A 646 -11.87 11.42 -31.85
N THR A 647 -11.05 10.90 -32.76
CA THR A 647 -11.44 9.89 -33.75
C THR A 647 -10.69 8.59 -33.53
N LEU A 648 -11.40 7.47 -33.51
CA LEU A 648 -10.84 6.14 -33.25
C LEU A 648 -11.27 5.15 -34.32
N VAL A 649 -10.35 4.27 -34.72
CA VAL A 649 -10.66 3.09 -35.52
C VAL A 649 -9.97 1.89 -34.91
N ASN A 650 -10.74 0.86 -34.54
CA ASN A 650 -10.25 -0.39 -33.98
C ASN A 650 -9.17 -0.15 -32.91
N THR A 651 -9.52 0.57 -31.84
CA THR A 651 -8.56 1.00 -30.82
C THR A 651 -8.91 0.42 -29.46
N ILE A 652 -7.93 -0.19 -28.79
CA ILE A 652 -8.08 -0.67 -27.42
C ILE A 652 -7.40 0.32 -26.48
N ILE A 653 -8.17 0.98 -25.61
CA ILE A 653 -7.65 1.95 -24.64
C ILE A 653 -7.75 1.35 -23.24
N ASN A 654 -6.61 1.22 -22.57
CA ASN A 654 -6.50 0.76 -21.19
C ASN A 654 -6.14 1.93 -20.29
N VAL A 655 -7.11 2.41 -19.51
CA VAL A 655 -6.87 3.50 -18.57
C VAL A 655 -5.99 3.01 -17.41
N PRO A 656 -4.81 3.62 -17.16
CA PRO A 656 -3.97 3.22 -16.05
C PRO A 656 -4.65 3.47 -14.71
N GLY A 657 -4.53 2.50 -13.79
CA GLY A 657 -5.01 2.63 -12.42
C GLY A 657 -4.40 3.84 -11.69
N PRO A 658 -5.09 4.38 -10.68
CA PRO A 658 -4.61 5.53 -9.90
C PRO A 658 -3.24 5.30 -9.26
#